data_AF-A0A7S0HEH3-F1
#
_entry.id   AF-A0A7S0HEH3-F1
#
_cell.length_a   1.000
_cell.length_b   1.000
_cell.length_c   1.000
_cell.angle_alpha   90.00
_cell.angle_beta   90.00
_cell.angle_gamma   90.00
#
_symmetry.space_group_name_H-M   'P 1'
#
loop_
_entity.id
_entity.type
_entity.pdbx_description
1 polymer ?
#
loop_
_entity_poly.entity_id
_entity_poly.type
_entity_poly.pdbx_seq_one_letter_code
_entity_poly.pdbx_strand_id
1 'polypeptide(L)'
;ELTAEADWDRFSYFYFRRASLMVITFNLTNANATHKSPFITIEGQIVGPYRNDYSTLYNAVLHKENILWKGVFNGSDPLEVIVPAFHVRDIWQSTPLHSVTNEISLRLRPNSDISEGSVVSLIGLTGSATDYEEGLQVLSTDNVFGMSGNWSYGNLTIVSVKSFDRFCSSSSNTSASDGSVTFYESFSHFNCSPSNSNVKLLVQRDLEVRFNLTNPNNNHASPTVNIGLSVRNEFKQLSVIEFYTMNKVSYDIYEIHNGSHPLLVHVPYFTYTMLEQSHPYPGGSNALLISLQTSCEFTQHTTISLRNLVGMLSQSKIPLYSLNDTTQSTISHLATDWVQENHSLVFTVGDASISKWSVYTFWFYIENSRSAQPPPNISIEAEVNSIFQDFSPVESRLINTSNESIFGIHQGKRPLLIFDIVFSVREISQSNPLYQASNILKVVLQLNFDLVRDSNITISGLVQSLTADTALPVVCTSDSIPWDGISNLSTWLQEPGMLVLHVVNDGIQKDQNYTVEFELRNNDKAQDYVTVSINASVETHLDVPERSSGILNTSLMSNLFESRYGVVNGSLPLFVMIPLLEISFIRQLSFLPRKNNTLRVYFSSNCNITHLSTIRIMGLVGTGSNVTHLEVYGNFSHHVLSAWNVDDGKLSVVVGLEGTLSHQLNIYWFSIIQPDEEASFPKNLTMDVTIECGNFDSYLSTTVMVQSNSSILGVPNAAAPLYALAMESIEPRLIYVSPFPGLSNMFQAQFMWNSDLPASFTNVTLSGFRNMQTRSTNRLRCDSYPTGVFQPLCVFEQQQGRLTLRVIGEGVKRQQLYSVNFTLVNPVGEAKFGDVNLTTSVYLPPVWVQHSFVSPILTDTSTSADVISEQFCKTTANVCTMNRALHSCSFDQDTGSQVVECLRNCNSSAGEIGWNTKDLRSSCCGLRCFQDCWNRSLQLLNATSCHSGNLSSIRIRLLRHLPAEIFGHLQPEDDLTANASIAVVLASFCAHVEEPWRCAGRLNELDGNLVAKVDHFTGYAAFTDLRIVNATSRTYRLLFFSYDEADSASLLNQSYPLYLGSPRWPTEAIDVSCAEDSLP
;
A
#
# COMPACT_ATOMS: atom_id res chain seq x y z
N GLU A 1 38.02 -99.82 35.39
CA GLU A 1 38.09 -100.93 34.41
C GLU A 1 36.81 -100.93 33.60
N LEU A 2 36.90 -100.73 32.29
CA LEU A 2 35.80 -101.06 31.39
C LEU A 2 36.01 -102.53 31.02
N THR A 3 35.49 -103.46 31.83
CA THR A 3 35.40 -104.86 31.44
C THR A 3 34.28 -104.99 30.42
N ALA A 4 34.60 -104.78 29.15
CA ALA A 4 33.79 -105.31 28.09
C ALA A 4 33.97 -106.84 28.10
N GLU A 5 33.11 -107.55 28.83
CA GLU A 5 32.85 -108.97 28.58
C GLU A 5 32.19 -109.09 27.21
N ALA A 6 32.97 -108.87 26.16
CA ALA A 6 32.72 -109.56 24.90
C ALA A 6 33.20 -111.00 25.12
N ASP A 7 32.37 -111.98 24.79
CA ASP A 7 32.80 -113.36 24.58
C ASP A 7 33.88 -113.33 23.48
N TRP A 8 35.14 -113.22 23.89
CA TRP A 8 36.27 -113.34 22.98
C TRP A 8 36.38 -114.80 22.59
N ASP A 9 36.02 -115.13 21.35
CA ASP A 9 36.23 -116.45 20.77
C ASP A 9 37.67 -116.90 21.04
N ARG A 10 37.83 -118.12 21.56
CA ARG A 10 39.13 -118.76 21.80
C ARG A 10 39.93 -118.78 20.49
N PHE A 11 40.93 -117.91 20.36
CA PHE A 11 41.86 -117.96 19.23
C PHE A 11 42.73 -119.22 19.30
N SER A 12 42.48 -120.15 18.37
CA SER A 12 43.24 -121.40 18.24
C SER A 12 44.34 -121.21 17.18
N TYR A 13 45.61 -121.08 17.59
CA TYR A 13 46.75 -120.98 16.65
C TYR A 13 47.49 -122.32 16.54
N PHE A 14 47.51 -122.91 15.33
CA PHE A 14 48.39 -124.03 15.00
C PHE A 14 49.41 -123.61 13.91
N TYR A 15 50.69 -123.62 14.28
CA TYR A 15 51.91 -123.53 13.44
C TYR A 15 52.21 -122.23 12.67
N PHE A 16 53.05 -121.36 13.24
CA PHE A 16 53.97 -120.47 12.49
C PHE A 16 55.32 -120.33 13.23
N ARG A 17 56.44 -120.29 12.47
CA ARG A 17 57.83 -120.18 12.99
C ARG A 17 58.37 -118.73 13.08
N ARG A 18 57.52 -117.69 13.07
CA ARG A 18 57.94 -116.29 13.31
C ARG A 18 56.85 -115.49 14.06
N ALA A 19 57.28 -114.50 14.82
CA ALA A 19 56.40 -113.55 15.52
C ALA A 19 55.40 -112.93 14.53
N SER A 20 54.10 -113.02 14.85
CA SER A 20 53.01 -112.51 14.02
C SER A 20 52.30 -111.41 14.80
N LEU A 21 51.95 -110.31 14.12
CA LEU A 21 51.21 -109.19 14.70
C LEU A 21 49.75 -109.62 14.94
N MET A 22 49.26 -109.51 16.18
CA MET A 22 47.85 -109.71 16.53
C MET A 22 47.19 -108.34 16.71
N VAL A 23 46.10 -108.09 15.98
CA VAL A 23 45.34 -106.84 16.05
C VAL A 23 44.00 -107.14 16.73
N ILE A 24 43.74 -106.49 17.85
CA ILE A 24 42.46 -106.54 18.57
C ILE A 24 41.70 -105.27 18.24
N THR A 25 40.45 -105.40 17.78
CA THR A 25 39.56 -104.26 17.52
C THR A 25 38.23 -104.45 18.24
N PHE A 26 37.72 -103.36 18.82
CA PHE A 26 36.40 -103.30 19.45
C PHE A 26 35.90 -101.86 19.40
N ASN A 27 34.58 -101.68 19.41
CA ASN A 27 33.97 -100.36 19.35
C ASN A 27 33.70 -99.83 20.76
N LEU A 28 34.05 -98.57 21.01
CA LEU A 28 33.69 -97.84 22.22
C LEU A 28 32.91 -96.59 21.84
N THR A 29 31.99 -96.18 22.72
CA THR A 29 31.34 -94.86 22.63
C THR A 29 32.07 -93.91 23.55
N ASN A 30 32.53 -92.77 23.01
CA ASN A 30 33.17 -91.73 23.80
C ASN A 30 32.18 -91.09 24.77
N ALA A 31 32.67 -90.63 25.93
CA ALA A 31 31.88 -89.86 26.87
C ALA A 31 31.50 -88.47 26.29
N ASN A 32 30.44 -87.87 26.80
CA ASN A 32 29.95 -86.56 26.35
C ASN A 32 30.74 -85.36 26.90
N ALA A 33 31.89 -85.59 27.52
CA ALA A 33 32.72 -84.56 28.15
C ALA A 33 34.18 -84.74 27.75
N THR A 34 34.92 -83.64 27.75
CA THR A 34 36.36 -83.64 27.49
C THR A 34 37.08 -84.56 28.48
N HIS A 35 37.93 -85.43 27.97
CA HIS A 35 38.63 -86.44 28.74
C HIS A 35 40.00 -86.70 28.11
N LYS A 36 41.07 -86.71 28.92
CA LYS A 36 42.40 -87.08 28.43
C LYS A 36 42.50 -88.60 28.31
N SER A 37 43.21 -89.08 27.30
CA SER A 37 43.41 -90.51 27.08
C SER A 37 43.97 -91.19 28.36
N PRO A 38 43.28 -92.20 28.92
CA PRO A 38 43.69 -92.87 30.14
C PRO A 38 44.89 -93.80 29.89
N PHE A 39 45.50 -94.34 30.94
CA PHE A 39 46.45 -95.44 30.79
C PHE A 39 45.70 -96.72 30.38
N ILE A 40 46.19 -97.40 29.34
CA ILE A 40 45.58 -98.61 28.82
C ILE A 40 46.57 -99.75 29.04
N THR A 41 46.11 -100.80 29.71
CA THR A 41 46.91 -101.97 30.02
C THR A 41 46.25 -103.21 29.43
N ILE A 42 47.06 -104.10 28.86
CA ILE A 42 46.59 -105.43 28.42
C ILE A 42 47.09 -106.48 29.41
N GLU A 43 46.20 -107.37 29.80
CA GLU A 43 46.49 -108.59 30.53
C GLU A 43 45.76 -109.74 29.85
N GLY A 44 46.27 -110.96 29.99
CA GLY A 44 45.67 -112.12 29.34
C GLY A 44 46.04 -113.42 30.02
N GLN A 45 45.37 -114.50 29.64
CA GLN A 45 45.70 -115.85 30.08
C GLN A 45 45.92 -116.74 28.86
N ILE A 46 47.07 -117.40 28.82
CA ILE A 46 47.41 -118.42 27.82
C ILE A 46 46.94 -119.76 28.37
N VAL A 47 46.08 -120.45 27.63
CA VAL A 47 45.61 -121.80 27.98
C VAL A 47 46.57 -122.83 27.37
N GLY A 48 47.20 -123.63 28.22
CA GLY A 48 48.05 -124.75 27.81
C GLY A 48 47.25 -125.94 27.26
N PRO A 49 47.93 -126.95 26.70
CA PRO A 49 47.26 -128.10 26.04
C PRO A 49 46.51 -129.05 27.00
N TYR A 50 46.57 -128.84 28.32
CA TYR A 50 45.93 -129.69 29.34
C TYR A 50 44.84 -128.93 30.13
N ARG A 51 43.84 -129.66 30.65
CA ARG A 51 42.70 -129.10 31.40
C ARG A 51 43.21 -128.36 32.66
N ASN A 52 42.87 -127.08 32.82
CA ASN A 52 43.28 -126.17 33.91
C ASN A 52 44.75 -125.70 33.89
N ASP A 53 45.45 -125.82 32.77
CA ASP A 53 46.80 -125.27 32.59
C ASP A 53 46.71 -123.83 32.05
N TYR A 54 46.91 -122.83 32.92
CA TYR A 54 46.81 -121.41 32.57
C TYR A 54 48.12 -120.69 32.91
N SER A 55 48.68 -119.94 31.97
CA SER A 55 49.81 -119.03 32.21
C SER A 55 49.36 -117.58 32.01
N THR A 56 49.72 -116.69 32.92
CA THR A 56 49.32 -115.28 32.84
C THR A 56 50.26 -114.48 31.94
N LEU A 57 49.69 -113.70 31.03
CA LEU A 57 50.35 -112.56 30.41
C LEU A 57 50.27 -111.40 31.40
N TYR A 58 51.41 -111.01 31.97
CA TYR A 58 51.49 -109.89 32.91
C TYR A 58 51.04 -108.60 32.28
N ASN A 59 50.43 -107.74 33.10
CA ASN A 59 49.98 -106.41 32.72
C ASN A 59 51.10 -105.63 31.98
N ALA A 60 50.83 -105.27 30.73
CA ALA A 60 51.68 -104.41 29.93
C ALA A 60 50.92 -103.13 29.54
N VAL A 61 51.55 -101.97 29.74
CA VAL A 61 51.01 -100.68 29.26
C VAL A 61 51.13 -100.64 27.73
N LEU A 62 50.01 -100.38 27.05
CA LEU A 62 49.99 -100.22 25.61
C LEU A 62 50.61 -98.86 25.23
N HIS A 63 51.47 -98.88 24.21
CA HIS A 63 52.07 -97.68 23.65
C HIS A 63 51.02 -96.83 22.92
N LYS A 64 51.11 -95.50 23.05
CA LYS A 64 50.22 -94.52 22.40
C LYS A 64 50.96 -93.84 21.26
N GLU A 65 50.27 -93.64 20.14
CA GLU A 65 50.87 -93.06 18.94
C GLU A 65 51.10 -91.54 19.08
N ASN A 66 50.34 -90.82 19.91
CA ASN A 66 50.46 -89.36 20.14
C ASN A 66 50.40 -88.52 18.83
N ILE A 67 49.66 -89.00 17.84
CA ILE A 67 49.56 -88.35 16.52
C ILE A 67 48.40 -87.33 16.53
N LEU A 68 48.63 -86.18 15.89
CA LEU A 68 47.60 -85.20 15.55
C LEU A 68 46.54 -85.86 14.64
N TRP A 69 45.30 -85.92 15.10
CA TRP A 69 44.21 -86.54 14.36
C TRP A 69 43.00 -85.60 14.34
N LYS A 70 42.47 -85.32 13.14
CA LYS A 70 41.36 -84.36 12.91
C LYS A 70 41.55 -83.02 13.62
N GLY A 71 42.77 -82.47 13.55
CA GLY A 71 43.12 -81.21 14.17
C GLY A 71 43.29 -81.24 15.69
N VAL A 72 43.17 -82.40 16.33
CA VAL A 72 43.31 -82.58 17.79
C VAL A 72 44.67 -83.18 18.11
N PHE A 73 45.44 -82.49 18.96
CA PHE A 73 46.74 -82.99 19.46
C PHE A 73 46.53 -84.27 20.26
N ASN A 74 47.34 -85.31 20.03
CA ASN A 74 47.13 -86.66 20.56
C ASN A 74 45.75 -87.28 20.23
N GLY A 75 45.01 -86.77 19.25
CA GLY A 75 43.65 -87.25 18.95
C GLY A 75 43.57 -88.70 18.45
N SER A 76 44.71 -89.33 18.15
CA SER A 76 44.81 -90.78 17.86
C SER A 76 44.90 -91.65 19.11
N ASP A 77 45.17 -91.06 20.28
CA ASP A 77 45.24 -91.80 21.54
C ASP A 77 43.83 -92.25 21.95
N PRO A 78 43.63 -93.54 22.32
CA PRO A 78 42.29 -94.03 22.60
C PRO A 78 41.68 -93.29 23.80
N LEU A 79 40.40 -92.90 23.67
CA LEU A 79 39.65 -92.13 24.68
C LEU A 79 40.24 -90.74 25.01
N GLU A 80 41.07 -90.16 24.14
CA GLU A 80 41.23 -88.70 24.06
C GLU A 80 39.94 -88.12 23.49
N VAL A 81 39.18 -87.40 24.30
CA VAL A 81 37.89 -86.82 23.96
C VAL A 81 37.97 -85.32 24.15
N ILE A 82 37.57 -84.57 23.12
CA ILE A 82 37.33 -83.13 23.23
C ILE A 82 35.89 -82.82 22.83
N VAL A 83 35.32 -81.77 23.41
CA VAL A 83 34.05 -81.22 22.93
C VAL A 83 34.31 -80.29 21.75
N PRO A 84 33.68 -80.50 20.58
CA PRO A 84 33.81 -79.60 19.45
C PRO A 84 33.30 -78.20 19.79
N ALA A 85 34.15 -77.19 19.59
CA ALA A 85 33.83 -75.80 19.88
C ALA A 85 34.61 -74.85 18.96
N PHE A 86 34.20 -73.58 18.96
CA PHE A 86 34.93 -72.50 18.32
C PHE A 86 35.72 -71.71 19.36
N HIS A 87 37.04 -71.64 19.19
CA HIS A 87 37.89 -70.84 20.07
C HIS A 87 38.02 -69.38 19.59
N VAL A 88 37.96 -69.15 18.26
CA VAL A 88 37.61 -67.83 17.69
C VAL A 88 36.15 -67.88 17.27
N ARG A 89 35.35 -66.92 17.75
CA ARG A 89 33.89 -66.91 17.58
C ARG A 89 33.35 -65.49 17.54
N ASP A 90 33.90 -64.70 16.63
CA ASP A 90 33.56 -63.29 16.53
C ASP A 90 32.35 -63.08 15.60
N ILE A 91 31.52 -62.09 15.92
CA ILE A 91 30.33 -61.71 15.14
C ILE A 91 30.23 -60.20 15.00
N TRP A 92 29.85 -59.74 13.82
CA TRP A 92 29.52 -58.34 13.54
C TRP A 92 28.47 -58.23 12.44
N GLN A 93 28.01 -57.00 12.20
CA GLN A 93 27.01 -56.68 11.19
C GLN A 93 27.50 -55.57 10.26
N SER A 94 26.80 -55.41 9.15
CA SER A 94 27.15 -54.44 8.12
C SER A 94 26.41 -53.11 8.24
N THR A 95 25.18 -53.11 8.78
CA THR A 95 24.41 -51.89 9.01
C THR A 95 23.49 -51.99 10.23
N PRO A 96 23.47 -50.98 11.12
CA PRO A 96 22.49 -50.83 12.18
C PRO A 96 21.20 -50.12 11.74
N LEU A 97 21.06 -49.71 10.48
CA LEU A 97 19.86 -49.00 10.04
C LEU A 97 18.63 -49.93 10.02
N HIS A 98 17.48 -49.45 10.46
CA HIS A 98 16.23 -50.22 10.44
C HIS A 98 15.69 -50.43 9.01
N SER A 99 14.84 -51.43 8.83
CA SER A 99 14.11 -51.72 7.58
C SER A 99 14.96 -51.96 6.34
N VAL A 100 16.27 -52.18 6.48
CA VAL A 100 17.19 -52.50 5.38
C VAL A 100 17.81 -53.88 5.54
N THR A 101 18.38 -54.38 4.46
CA THR A 101 19.20 -55.59 4.45
C THR A 101 20.48 -55.38 5.26
N ASN A 102 20.79 -56.33 6.12
CA ASN A 102 21.94 -56.33 7.02
C ASN A 102 22.71 -57.65 6.87
N GLU A 103 23.99 -57.58 6.52
CA GLU A 103 24.85 -58.76 6.43
C GLU A 103 25.46 -59.05 7.80
N ILE A 104 25.16 -60.23 8.33
CA ILE A 104 25.80 -60.76 9.53
C ILE A 104 27.02 -61.54 9.12
N SER A 105 28.17 -61.15 9.66
CA SER A 105 29.47 -61.76 9.38
C SER A 105 30.04 -62.41 10.63
N LEU A 106 30.62 -63.60 10.46
CA LEU A 106 31.22 -64.40 11.52
C LEU A 106 32.69 -64.67 11.19
N ARG A 107 33.54 -64.67 12.21
CA ARG A 107 34.90 -65.21 12.14
C ARG A 107 35.04 -66.38 13.10
N LEU A 108 35.22 -67.57 12.55
CA LEU A 108 35.17 -68.83 13.29
C LEU A 108 36.48 -69.59 13.15
N ARG A 109 37.04 -70.08 14.26
CA ARG A 109 38.15 -71.05 14.24
C ARG A 109 37.82 -72.23 15.15
N PRO A 110 37.60 -73.44 14.61
CA PRO A 110 37.23 -74.58 15.41
C PRO A 110 38.45 -75.13 16.19
N ASN A 111 38.19 -75.86 17.28
CA ASN A 111 39.21 -76.58 18.04
C ASN A 111 39.49 -78.01 17.52
N SER A 112 38.71 -78.46 16.52
CA SER A 112 38.86 -79.70 15.76
C SER A 112 38.53 -79.45 14.29
N ASP A 113 38.97 -80.33 13.40
CA ASP A 113 38.53 -80.27 12.01
C ASP A 113 37.04 -80.64 11.89
N ILE A 114 36.36 -79.93 10.99
CA ILE A 114 34.94 -80.11 10.72
C ILE A 114 34.81 -81.05 9.51
N SER A 115 34.28 -82.25 9.75
CA SER A 115 33.99 -83.24 8.72
C SER A 115 32.75 -82.87 7.93
N GLU A 116 32.57 -83.45 6.73
CA GLU A 116 31.36 -83.26 5.92
C GLU A 116 30.10 -83.76 6.65
N GLY A 117 29.02 -82.99 6.60
CA GLY A 117 27.75 -83.27 7.27
C GLY A 117 27.70 -82.87 8.76
N SER A 118 28.73 -82.21 9.26
CA SER A 118 28.74 -81.56 10.59
C SER A 118 27.80 -80.36 10.59
N VAL A 119 27.24 -80.02 11.76
CA VAL A 119 26.23 -78.98 11.91
C VAL A 119 26.77 -77.84 12.77
N VAL A 120 26.57 -76.61 12.32
CA VAL A 120 26.79 -75.39 13.11
C VAL A 120 25.45 -74.71 13.33
N SER A 121 25.14 -74.39 14.58
CA SER A 121 23.90 -73.72 14.97
C SER A 121 24.21 -72.40 15.64
N LEU A 122 23.72 -71.30 15.07
CA LEU A 122 23.65 -70.01 15.74
C LEU A 122 22.26 -69.82 16.33
N ILE A 123 22.19 -69.38 17.58
CA ILE A 123 20.94 -69.08 18.27
C ILE A 123 21.01 -67.70 18.93
N GLY A 124 19.87 -67.04 19.06
CA GLY A 124 19.77 -65.74 19.73
C GLY A 124 19.87 -64.51 18.83
N LEU A 125 19.82 -64.68 17.49
CA LEU A 125 19.64 -63.58 16.54
C LEU A 125 18.17 -63.12 16.49
N THR A 126 17.54 -62.99 17.66
CA THR A 126 16.14 -62.59 17.81
C THR A 126 15.95 -61.13 17.46
N GLY A 127 14.77 -60.78 16.93
CA GLY A 127 14.42 -59.39 16.58
C GLY A 127 14.68 -59.03 15.11
N SER A 128 15.24 -59.92 14.29
CA SER A 128 15.25 -59.74 12.84
C SER A 128 13.83 -59.79 12.25
N ALA A 129 13.58 -58.99 11.21
CA ALA A 129 12.36 -59.03 10.41
C ALA A 129 12.39 -60.07 9.28
N THR A 130 13.44 -60.89 9.19
CA THR A 130 13.54 -61.97 8.19
C THR A 130 12.55 -63.08 8.53
N ASP A 131 11.62 -63.34 7.62
CA ASP A 131 10.68 -64.45 7.72
C ASP A 131 11.39 -65.81 7.70
N TYR A 132 10.66 -66.89 8.03
CA TYR A 132 11.18 -68.25 7.97
C TYR A 132 11.70 -68.61 6.58
N GLU A 133 12.92 -69.16 6.49
CA GLU A 133 13.55 -69.49 5.22
C GLU A 133 14.40 -70.78 5.35
N GLU A 134 13.98 -71.87 4.68
CA GLU A 134 14.71 -73.15 4.67
C GLU A 134 16.01 -73.11 3.83
N GLY A 135 16.24 -72.01 3.10
CA GLY A 135 17.31 -71.87 2.11
C GLY A 135 18.08 -70.55 2.19
N LEU A 136 18.15 -69.92 3.36
CA LEU A 136 18.84 -68.64 3.55
C LEU A 136 20.26 -68.73 2.97
N GLN A 137 20.62 -67.81 2.09
CA GLN A 137 21.93 -67.85 1.43
C GLN A 137 23.06 -67.66 2.44
N VAL A 138 24.03 -68.56 2.40
CA VAL A 138 25.21 -68.56 3.27
C VAL A 138 26.47 -68.61 2.41
N LEU A 139 27.35 -67.63 2.62
CA LEU A 139 28.67 -67.60 2.04
C LEU A 139 29.69 -68.05 3.08
N SER A 140 30.60 -68.95 2.73
CA SER A 140 31.67 -69.37 3.63
C SER A 140 33.01 -69.53 2.92
N THR A 141 34.11 -69.28 3.64
CA THR A 141 35.46 -69.48 3.10
C THR A 141 35.62 -70.90 2.54
N ASP A 142 36.19 -71.00 1.34
CA ASP A 142 36.35 -72.25 0.59
C ASP A 142 35.07 -73.08 0.40
N ASN A 143 33.87 -72.51 0.61
CA ASN A 143 32.61 -73.24 0.65
C ASN A 143 32.66 -74.45 1.61
N VAL A 144 33.24 -74.25 2.81
CA VAL A 144 33.28 -75.28 3.88
C VAL A 144 31.85 -75.64 4.30
N PHE A 145 30.99 -74.64 4.43
CA PHE A 145 29.55 -74.80 4.67
C PHE A 145 28.77 -74.74 3.35
N GLY A 146 27.61 -75.39 3.32
CA GLY A 146 26.69 -75.33 2.19
C GLY A 146 26.27 -73.90 1.87
N MET A 147 25.82 -73.67 0.63
CA MET A 147 25.38 -72.35 0.16
C MET A 147 24.02 -71.91 0.74
N SER A 148 23.37 -72.77 1.52
CA SER A 148 22.05 -72.55 2.12
C SER A 148 22.05 -72.99 3.59
N GLY A 149 21.45 -72.17 4.45
CA GLY A 149 21.15 -72.47 5.84
C GLY A 149 19.65 -72.50 6.10
N ASN A 150 19.23 -73.22 7.15
CA ASN A 150 17.84 -73.21 7.60
C ASN A 150 17.69 -72.17 8.71
N TRP A 151 16.93 -71.12 8.42
CA TRP A 151 16.64 -69.99 9.30
C TRP A 151 15.25 -70.12 9.91
N SER A 152 15.18 -70.06 11.24
CA SER A 152 13.92 -70.10 11.99
C SER A 152 13.95 -69.13 13.18
N TYR A 153 13.28 -67.97 13.04
CA TYR A 153 12.98 -67.03 14.12
C TYR A 153 14.14 -66.76 15.10
N GLY A 154 15.30 -66.36 14.57
CA GLY A 154 16.49 -66.03 15.37
C GLY A 154 17.51 -67.17 15.53
N ASN A 155 17.25 -68.32 14.92
CA ASN A 155 18.17 -69.44 14.86
C ASN A 155 18.56 -69.73 13.41
N LEU A 156 19.86 -69.88 13.16
CA LEU A 156 20.42 -70.29 11.88
C LEU A 156 21.14 -71.62 12.04
N THR A 157 20.81 -72.60 11.21
CA THR A 157 21.53 -73.88 11.16
C THR A 157 22.17 -74.06 9.80
N ILE A 158 23.48 -74.34 9.77
CA ILE A 158 24.26 -74.56 8.55
C ILE A 158 25.00 -75.90 8.65
N VAL A 159 25.19 -76.56 7.50
CA VAL A 159 25.81 -77.89 7.41
C VAL A 159 27.10 -77.80 6.61
N SER A 160 28.17 -78.45 7.07
CA SER A 160 29.41 -78.55 6.31
C SER A 160 29.24 -79.48 5.11
N VAL A 161 29.78 -79.07 3.95
CA VAL A 161 29.70 -79.83 2.69
C VAL A 161 31.08 -80.23 2.17
N LYS A 162 32.13 -79.90 2.92
CA LYS A 162 33.51 -80.30 2.63
C LYS A 162 34.16 -80.88 3.89
N SER A 163 34.99 -81.89 3.70
CA SER A 163 35.89 -82.42 4.73
C SER A 163 37.33 -82.05 4.40
N PHE A 164 38.08 -81.66 5.43
CA PHE A 164 39.53 -81.38 5.36
C PHE A 164 40.33 -82.46 6.10
N ASP A 165 39.67 -83.52 6.56
CA ASP A 165 40.16 -84.53 7.50
C ASP A 165 41.13 -85.56 6.88
N ARG A 166 41.55 -85.39 5.62
CA ARG A 166 42.29 -86.45 4.90
C ARG A 166 43.78 -86.42 5.24
N PHE A 167 44.11 -86.71 6.49
CA PHE A 167 45.50 -86.85 6.95
C PHE A 167 46.06 -88.27 6.73
N CYS A 168 45.18 -89.28 6.56
CA CYS A 168 45.60 -90.67 6.35
C CYS A 168 44.74 -91.36 5.27
N SER A 169 45.39 -92.03 4.33
CA SER A 169 44.75 -92.80 3.26
C SER A 169 44.84 -94.30 3.53
N SER A 170 43.76 -95.04 3.29
CA SER A 170 43.84 -96.49 3.10
C SER A 170 44.46 -96.79 1.73
N SER A 171 45.65 -97.37 1.69
CA SER A 171 46.21 -97.89 0.44
C SER A 171 45.46 -99.15 0.03
N SER A 172 44.54 -99.06 -0.94
CA SER A 172 44.06 -100.22 -1.69
C SER A 172 45.02 -100.45 -2.87
N ASN A 173 46.07 -101.24 -2.66
CA ASN A 173 46.89 -101.72 -3.79
C ASN A 173 46.11 -102.79 -4.54
N THR A 174 45.34 -102.40 -5.56
CA THR A 174 44.86 -103.32 -6.60
C THR A 174 45.45 -102.92 -7.95
N SER A 175 46.58 -103.51 -8.28
CA SER A 175 46.99 -103.73 -9.67
C SER A 175 47.72 -105.06 -9.74
N ALA A 176 47.00 -106.07 -10.21
CA ALA A 176 47.51 -107.41 -10.41
C ALA A 176 48.40 -107.47 -11.66
N SER A 177 49.54 -108.13 -11.54
CA SER A 177 50.09 -109.03 -12.57
C SER A 177 51.25 -109.84 -11.97
N ASP A 178 50.94 -110.96 -11.30
CA ASP A 178 51.40 -112.30 -11.70
C ASP A 178 50.96 -113.33 -10.64
N GLY A 179 50.64 -114.55 -11.09
CA GLY A 179 49.88 -115.54 -10.34
C GLY A 179 50.57 -116.08 -9.07
N SER A 180 50.03 -115.71 -7.90
CA SER A 180 50.14 -116.47 -6.65
C SER A 180 49.07 -115.96 -5.68
N VAL A 181 47.96 -116.69 -5.57
CA VAL A 181 46.88 -116.38 -4.63
C VAL A 181 47.34 -116.76 -3.21
N THR A 182 47.65 -115.77 -2.39
CA THR A 182 47.67 -115.89 -0.93
C THR A 182 46.60 -114.97 -0.36
N PHE A 183 45.63 -115.56 0.33
CA PHE A 183 44.59 -114.84 1.08
C PHE A 183 45.25 -114.15 2.28
N TYR A 184 45.61 -112.88 2.14
CA TYR A 184 45.74 -111.95 3.26
C TYR A 184 44.52 -111.02 3.19
N GLU A 185 43.57 -111.24 4.10
CA GLU A 185 42.58 -110.21 4.42
C GLU A 185 43.34 -108.94 4.78
N SER A 186 43.14 -107.92 3.95
CA SER A 186 43.92 -106.70 3.97
C SER A 186 43.35 -105.80 5.08
N PHE A 187 43.86 -105.95 6.31
CA PHE A 187 43.65 -104.93 7.32
C PHE A 187 44.35 -103.66 6.86
N SER A 188 43.56 -102.61 6.61
CA SER A 188 44.05 -101.29 6.21
C SER A 188 44.92 -100.72 7.34
N HIS A 189 46.24 -100.88 7.23
CA HIS A 189 47.18 -100.07 8.00
C HIS A 189 46.93 -98.60 7.62
N PHE A 190 46.44 -97.80 8.57
CA PHE A 190 46.35 -96.35 8.41
C PHE A 190 47.77 -95.80 8.32
N ASN A 191 48.28 -95.61 7.11
CA ASN A 191 49.60 -95.06 6.91
C ASN A 191 49.52 -93.54 7.03
N CYS A 192 49.63 -93.06 8.27
CA CYS A 192 49.65 -91.64 8.59
C CYS A 192 51.08 -91.12 8.44
N SER A 193 51.40 -90.47 7.31
CA SER A 193 52.70 -89.83 7.14
C SER A 193 52.67 -88.40 7.69
N PRO A 194 53.63 -88.00 8.55
CA PRO A 194 53.79 -86.59 8.97
C PRO A 194 54.16 -85.64 7.81
N SER A 195 54.45 -86.16 6.62
CA SER A 195 55.13 -85.43 5.53
C SER A 195 54.21 -84.84 4.45
N ASN A 196 52.89 -85.04 4.51
CA ASN A 196 51.96 -84.38 3.59
C ASN A 196 51.58 -82.98 4.11
N SER A 197 52.50 -82.03 3.96
CA SER A 197 52.40 -80.62 4.37
C SER A 197 51.36 -79.77 3.62
N ASN A 198 50.51 -80.36 2.78
CA ASN A 198 49.56 -79.62 1.93
C ASN A 198 48.09 -79.71 2.37
N VAL A 199 47.76 -80.37 3.48
CA VAL A 199 46.39 -80.36 4.03
C VAL A 199 46.25 -79.15 4.96
N LYS A 200 45.56 -78.10 4.49
CA LYS A 200 45.21 -76.93 5.31
C LYS A 200 44.11 -77.33 6.31
N LEU A 201 44.51 -77.69 7.54
CA LEU A 201 43.59 -78.01 8.63
C LEU A 201 42.74 -76.78 8.98
N LEU A 202 41.46 -77.00 9.32
CA LEU A 202 40.54 -75.92 9.67
C LEU A 202 40.88 -75.32 11.04
N VAL A 203 41.48 -76.12 11.93
CA VAL A 203 41.94 -75.66 13.24
C VAL A 203 43.04 -74.59 13.18
N GLN A 204 43.70 -74.43 12.03
CA GLN A 204 44.85 -73.52 11.86
C GLN A 204 44.48 -72.19 11.18
N ARG A 205 43.21 -71.96 10.82
CA ARG A 205 42.81 -70.77 10.08
C ARG A 205 41.40 -70.31 10.41
N ASP A 206 41.16 -69.02 10.22
CA ASP A 206 39.82 -68.45 10.37
C ASP A 206 38.94 -68.79 9.17
N LEU A 207 37.69 -69.14 9.48
CA LEU A 207 36.58 -69.29 8.56
C LEU A 207 35.71 -68.05 8.66
N GLU A 208 35.50 -67.40 7.53
CA GLU A 208 34.51 -66.34 7.41
C GLU A 208 33.19 -66.93 6.93
N VAL A 209 32.11 -66.56 7.59
CA VAL A 209 30.74 -66.93 7.21
C VAL A 209 29.89 -65.69 7.17
N ARG A 210 29.12 -65.50 6.08
CA ARG A 210 28.24 -64.34 5.89
C ARG A 210 26.85 -64.77 5.44
N PHE A 211 25.83 -64.08 5.91
CA PHE A 211 24.43 -64.25 5.51
C PHE A 211 23.67 -62.96 5.74
N ASN A 212 22.62 -62.72 4.95
CA ASN A 212 21.82 -61.49 5.04
C ASN A 212 20.58 -61.72 5.90
N LEU A 213 20.25 -60.74 6.74
CA LEU A 213 19.01 -60.63 7.50
C LEU A 213 18.39 -59.25 7.25
N THR A 214 17.07 -59.13 7.33
CA THR A 214 16.40 -57.82 7.36
C THR A 214 16.34 -57.30 8.80
N ASN A 215 16.75 -56.05 9.00
CA ASN A 215 16.62 -55.38 10.28
C ASN A 215 15.14 -55.04 10.56
N PRO A 216 14.67 -55.12 11.83
CA PRO A 216 13.32 -54.70 12.22
C PRO A 216 13.07 -53.22 11.91
N ASN A 217 11.82 -52.79 11.92
CA ASN A 217 11.41 -51.40 11.65
C ASN A 217 11.40 -50.49 12.89
N ASN A 218 11.96 -50.96 14.01
CA ASN A 218 12.01 -50.24 15.28
C ASN A 218 13.40 -50.35 15.91
N ASN A 219 13.69 -49.45 16.85
CA ASN A 219 14.93 -49.52 17.63
C ASN A 219 15.02 -50.88 18.34
N HIS A 220 16.19 -51.51 18.28
CA HIS A 220 16.45 -52.81 18.86
C HIS A 220 17.84 -52.86 19.47
N ALA A 221 17.94 -53.36 20.70
CA ALA A 221 19.24 -53.57 21.34
C ALA A 221 19.88 -54.87 20.83
N SER A 222 21.19 -54.88 20.64
CA SER A 222 21.89 -56.08 20.16
C SER A 222 21.68 -57.28 21.11
N PRO A 223 21.14 -58.42 20.63
CA PRO A 223 20.86 -59.58 21.47
C PRO A 223 22.14 -60.36 21.83
N THR A 224 22.01 -61.30 22.76
CA THR A 224 23.07 -62.28 23.04
C THR A 224 22.99 -63.40 22.02
N VAL A 225 24.08 -63.62 21.27
CA VAL A 225 24.18 -64.65 20.24
C VAL A 225 25.09 -65.78 20.72
N ASN A 226 24.63 -67.01 20.64
CA ASN A 226 25.43 -68.20 20.96
C ASN A 226 25.62 -69.06 19.71
N ILE A 227 26.78 -69.72 19.62
CA ILE A 227 27.11 -70.66 18.55
C ILE A 227 27.39 -72.05 19.15
N GLY A 228 26.93 -73.08 18.47
CA GLY A 228 27.26 -74.47 18.77
C GLY A 228 27.80 -75.20 17.53
N LEU A 229 28.69 -76.15 17.76
CA LEU A 229 29.27 -77.03 16.74
C LEU A 229 29.01 -78.49 17.11
N SER A 230 28.50 -79.26 16.16
CA SER A 230 28.36 -80.71 16.26
C SER A 230 29.08 -81.36 15.08
N VAL A 231 30.11 -82.16 15.37
CA VAL A 231 30.95 -82.77 14.34
C VAL A 231 30.44 -84.17 14.02
N ARG A 232 30.42 -84.52 12.73
CA ARG A 232 29.99 -85.84 12.25
C ARG A 232 31.16 -86.83 12.23
N ASN A 233 30.96 -88.04 12.75
CA ASN A 233 31.96 -89.11 12.62
C ASN A 233 31.82 -89.89 11.30
N GLU A 234 32.73 -90.82 11.04
CA GLU A 234 32.70 -91.70 9.87
C GLU A 234 31.46 -92.62 9.80
N PHE A 235 30.83 -92.88 10.95
CA PHE A 235 29.56 -93.62 11.08
C PHE A 235 28.32 -92.74 10.88
N LYS A 236 28.49 -91.49 10.41
CA LYS A 236 27.43 -90.50 10.18
C LYS A 236 26.67 -90.06 11.43
N GLN A 237 27.21 -90.29 12.62
CA GLN A 237 26.65 -89.84 13.90
C GLN A 237 27.20 -88.46 14.26
N LEU A 238 26.37 -87.63 14.88
CA LEU A 238 26.71 -86.29 15.33
C LEU A 238 27.17 -86.29 16.79
N SER A 239 28.17 -85.48 17.13
CA SER A 239 28.58 -85.25 18.51
C SER A 239 27.55 -84.44 19.29
N VAL A 240 27.67 -84.42 20.62
CA VAL A 240 26.94 -83.45 21.45
C VAL A 240 27.29 -82.02 21.00
N ILE A 241 26.29 -81.15 21.01
CA ILE A 241 26.45 -79.71 20.73
C ILE A 241 26.47 -78.95 22.06
N GLU A 242 27.53 -78.17 22.27
CA GLU A 242 27.60 -77.19 23.35
C GLU A 242 27.56 -75.78 22.77
N PHE A 243 26.81 -74.88 23.42
CA PHE A 243 26.65 -73.50 22.98
C PHE A 243 27.57 -72.57 23.76
N TYR A 244 28.27 -71.70 23.02
CA TYR A 244 29.17 -70.70 23.56
C TYR A 244 28.74 -69.31 23.07
N THR A 245 28.77 -68.31 23.95
CA THR A 245 28.46 -66.92 23.57
C THR A 245 29.51 -66.37 22.61
N MET A 246 29.04 -65.81 21.50
CA MET A 246 29.87 -65.17 20.48
C MET A 246 30.49 -63.87 21.02
N ASN A 247 31.70 -63.55 20.57
CA ASN A 247 32.35 -62.28 20.86
C ASN A 247 31.86 -61.21 19.86
N LYS A 248 31.22 -60.15 20.35
CA LYS A 248 30.80 -59.04 19.48
C LYS A 248 32.01 -58.18 19.11
N VAL A 249 32.30 -58.05 17.81
CA VAL A 249 33.31 -57.07 17.37
C VAL A 249 32.71 -55.67 17.50
N SER A 250 33.42 -54.76 18.15
CA SER A 250 32.91 -53.43 18.51
C SER A 250 33.61 -52.34 17.70
N TYR A 251 32.86 -51.66 16.85
CA TYR A 251 33.21 -50.41 16.20
C TYR A 251 31.92 -49.68 15.78
N ASP A 252 32.05 -48.39 15.51
CA ASP A 252 30.91 -47.55 15.16
C ASP A 252 30.60 -47.67 13.66
N ILE A 253 29.32 -47.71 13.30
CA ILE A 253 28.84 -47.68 11.91
C ILE A 253 27.77 -46.58 11.83
N TYR A 254 27.82 -45.72 10.82
CA TYR A 254 26.99 -44.51 10.71
C TYR A 254 27.09 -43.60 11.94
N GLU A 255 28.29 -43.53 12.55
CA GLU A 255 28.54 -42.86 13.83
C GLU A 255 27.67 -43.38 15.00
N ILE A 256 27.04 -44.55 14.89
CA ILE A 256 26.28 -45.18 15.98
C ILE A 256 27.24 -46.02 16.82
N HIS A 257 27.26 -45.76 18.13
CA HIS A 257 28.16 -46.46 19.04
C HIS A 257 27.90 -47.96 19.03
N ASN A 258 28.94 -48.77 18.80
CA ASN A 258 28.82 -50.23 18.65
C ASN A 258 27.87 -50.66 17.52
N GLY A 259 27.72 -49.82 16.47
CA GLY A 259 26.90 -50.11 15.29
C GLY A 259 27.19 -51.45 14.61
N SER A 260 28.38 -52.02 14.82
CA SER A 260 28.80 -53.34 14.36
C SER A 260 28.21 -54.51 15.15
N HIS A 261 27.58 -54.29 16.31
CA HIS A 261 27.01 -55.37 17.10
C HIS A 261 25.81 -55.98 16.38
N PRO A 262 25.68 -57.32 16.33
CA PRO A 262 24.61 -57.98 15.58
C PRO A 262 23.23 -57.53 16.05
N LEU A 263 22.35 -57.18 15.12
CA LEU A 263 21.00 -56.68 15.34
C LEU A 263 20.89 -55.54 16.37
N LEU A 264 21.95 -54.73 16.54
CA LEU A 264 21.76 -53.36 17.06
C LEU A 264 21.08 -52.57 15.96
N VAL A 265 19.89 -52.04 16.22
CA VAL A 265 19.08 -51.36 15.20
C VAL A 265 18.73 -49.96 15.69
N HIS A 266 19.00 -48.98 14.84
CA HIS A 266 18.76 -47.57 15.04
C HIS A 266 17.80 -47.05 13.98
N VAL A 267 16.74 -46.38 14.43
CA VAL A 267 15.81 -45.63 13.59
C VAL A 267 16.35 -44.20 13.43
N PRO A 268 16.79 -43.79 12.22
CA PRO A 268 17.31 -42.46 11.98
C PRO A 268 16.20 -41.41 12.12
N TYR A 269 16.53 -40.27 12.71
CA TYR A 269 15.65 -39.11 12.81
C TYR A 269 16.45 -37.80 12.78
N PHE A 270 15.77 -36.69 12.55
CA PHE A 270 16.35 -35.35 12.70
C PHE A 270 16.33 -34.90 14.16
N THR A 271 17.51 -34.59 14.72
CA THR A 271 17.64 -34.08 16.09
C THR A 271 17.34 -32.59 16.17
N TYR A 272 17.69 -31.84 15.11
CA TYR A 272 17.39 -30.42 14.97
C TYR A 272 16.98 -30.12 13.52
N THR A 273 15.99 -29.25 13.36
CA THR A 273 15.55 -28.74 12.06
C THR A 273 15.05 -27.33 12.26
N MET A 274 15.39 -26.41 11.37
CA MET A 274 14.88 -25.04 11.34
C MET A 274 14.79 -24.57 9.90
N LEU A 275 13.68 -23.91 9.54
CA LEU A 275 13.49 -23.28 8.25
C LEU A 275 13.05 -21.83 8.45
N GLU A 276 13.81 -20.91 7.86
CA GLU A 276 13.56 -19.46 7.90
C GLU A 276 13.56 -18.89 6.48
N GLN A 277 12.91 -17.74 6.30
CA GLN A 277 12.99 -16.97 5.06
C GLN A 277 13.64 -15.60 5.27
N SER A 278 14.24 -15.05 4.22
CA SER A 278 14.87 -13.72 4.28
C SER A 278 13.87 -12.58 4.37
N HIS A 279 12.72 -12.68 3.68
CA HIS A 279 11.63 -11.71 3.81
C HIS A 279 10.30 -12.24 3.23
N PRO A 280 9.16 -11.66 3.66
CA PRO A 280 7.82 -12.04 3.19
C PRO A 280 7.29 -11.18 2.02
N TYR A 281 8.11 -10.37 1.35
CA TYR A 281 7.61 -9.44 0.31
C TYR A 281 7.07 -10.15 -0.94
N PRO A 282 5.90 -9.73 -1.47
CA PRO A 282 5.33 -10.28 -2.69
C PRO A 282 6.15 -9.93 -3.93
N GLY A 283 6.30 -10.90 -4.83
CA GLY A 283 6.99 -10.74 -6.12
C GLY A 283 8.52 -10.60 -6.05
N GLY A 284 9.11 -10.55 -4.85
CA GLY A 284 10.56 -10.44 -4.67
C GLY A 284 11.26 -11.79 -4.57
N SER A 285 12.54 -11.83 -4.94
CA SER A 285 13.42 -12.97 -4.71
C SER A 285 13.59 -13.18 -3.21
N ASN A 286 13.39 -14.40 -2.71
CA ASN A 286 13.43 -14.74 -1.28
C ASN A 286 14.40 -15.90 -1.06
N ALA A 287 15.16 -15.89 0.03
CA ALA A 287 16.06 -16.98 0.40
C ALA A 287 15.44 -17.83 1.51
N LEU A 288 15.31 -19.14 1.29
CA LEU A 288 14.88 -20.09 2.30
C LEU A 288 16.11 -20.76 2.92
N LEU A 289 16.38 -20.44 4.20
CA LEU A 289 17.50 -20.93 4.99
C LEU A 289 17.08 -22.18 5.78
N ILE A 290 17.69 -23.31 5.47
CA ILE A 290 17.53 -24.59 6.17
C ILE A 290 18.70 -24.78 7.13
N SER A 291 18.41 -25.20 8.36
CA SER A 291 19.39 -25.77 9.27
C SER A 291 18.92 -27.13 9.76
N LEU A 292 19.79 -28.14 9.70
CA LEU A 292 19.44 -29.50 10.13
C LEU A 292 20.59 -30.21 10.84
N GLN A 293 20.23 -31.16 11.71
CA GLN A 293 21.13 -32.10 12.36
C GLN A 293 20.43 -33.47 12.45
N THR A 294 21.21 -34.54 12.30
CA THR A 294 20.72 -35.91 12.24
C THR A 294 21.09 -36.70 13.50
N SER A 295 20.40 -37.82 13.74
CA SER A 295 20.69 -38.72 14.87
C SER A 295 21.88 -39.67 14.64
N CYS A 296 22.22 -39.89 13.36
CA CYS A 296 23.30 -40.73 12.88
C CYS A 296 23.85 -40.14 11.57
N GLU A 297 24.95 -40.66 11.08
CA GLU A 297 25.51 -40.24 9.79
C GLU A 297 24.53 -40.54 8.64
N PHE A 298 24.25 -39.54 7.81
CA PHE A 298 23.55 -39.74 6.53
C PHE A 298 24.61 -39.81 5.44
N THR A 299 24.75 -40.98 4.82
CA THR A 299 25.79 -41.25 3.82
C THR A 299 25.41 -40.72 2.44
N GLN A 300 26.36 -40.76 1.51
CA GLN A 300 26.15 -40.39 0.12
C GLN A 300 24.92 -41.10 -0.48
N HIS A 301 24.22 -40.40 -1.36
CA HIS A 301 22.95 -40.84 -1.97
C HIS A 301 21.73 -40.91 -1.05
N THR A 302 21.86 -40.57 0.24
CA THR A 302 20.69 -40.36 1.10
C THR A 302 19.83 -39.24 0.53
N THR A 303 18.53 -39.45 0.38
CA THR A 303 17.61 -38.39 -0.08
C THR A 303 16.94 -37.73 1.11
N ILE A 304 16.73 -36.42 1.03
CA ILE A 304 16.01 -35.63 2.02
C ILE A 304 14.96 -34.82 1.25
N SER A 305 13.73 -34.83 1.73
CA SER A 305 12.60 -34.21 1.06
C SER A 305 11.92 -33.20 1.97
N LEU A 306 11.67 -31.99 1.44
CA LEU A 306 10.73 -31.03 2.00
C LEU A 306 9.40 -31.13 1.25
N ARG A 307 8.31 -31.35 1.98
CA ARG A 307 6.96 -31.48 1.41
C ARG A 307 6.09 -30.27 1.78
N ASN A 308 5.04 -30.05 1.00
CA ASN A 308 4.04 -28.99 1.20
C ASN A 308 4.61 -27.56 1.07
N LEU A 309 5.53 -27.35 0.12
CA LEU A 309 6.07 -26.03 -0.26
C LEU A 309 5.10 -25.26 -1.17
N VAL A 310 3.84 -25.13 -0.75
CA VAL A 310 2.79 -24.45 -1.51
C VAL A 310 3.12 -22.96 -1.66
N GLY A 311 2.93 -22.41 -2.86
CA GLY A 311 3.21 -21.01 -3.18
C GLY A 311 4.68 -20.71 -3.48
N MET A 312 5.57 -21.70 -3.40
CA MET A 312 6.94 -21.57 -3.88
C MET A 312 6.97 -21.52 -5.41
N LEU A 313 7.57 -20.46 -5.98
CA LEU A 313 7.84 -20.36 -7.41
C LEU A 313 9.36 -20.47 -7.62
N SER A 314 9.78 -21.49 -8.36
CA SER A 314 11.21 -21.69 -8.71
C SER A 314 11.36 -22.54 -9.97
N GLN A 315 12.57 -22.59 -10.49
CA GLN A 315 12.96 -23.46 -11.61
C GLN A 315 12.96 -24.94 -11.17
N SER A 316 12.94 -25.86 -12.13
CA SER A 316 12.94 -27.32 -11.84
C SER A 316 14.23 -27.82 -11.16
N LYS A 317 15.33 -27.05 -11.25
CA LYS A 317 16.59 -27.32 -10.55
C LYS A 317 17.01 -26.09 -9.76
N ILE A 318 17.27 -26.25 -8.48
CA ILE A 318 17.51 -25.13 -7.54
C ILE A 318 18.92 -25.24 -6.94
N PRO A 319 19.86 -24.34 -7.26
CA PRO A 319 21.17 -24.37 -6.65
C PRO A 319 21.08 -24.10 -5.13
N LEU A 320 21.92 -24.81 -4.37
CA LEU A 320 22.03 -24.65 -2.92
C LEU A 320 23.33 -23.92 -2.57
N TYR A 321 23.27 -23.11 -1.52
CA TYR A 321 24.34 -22.22 -1.11
C TYR A 321 24.64 -22.40 0.38
N SER A 322 25.91 -22.24 0.76
CA SER A 322 26.32 -22.17 2.16
C SER A 322 27.53 -21.25 2.33
N LEU A 323 27.70 -20.73 3.55
CA LEU A 323 28.86 -19.92 3.96
C LEU A 323 30.05 -20.78 4.45
N ASN A 324 29.82 -22.04 4.85
CA ASN A 324 30.86 -22.89 5.41
C ASN A 324 31.39 -23.87 4.36
N ASP A 325 32.68 -23.83 4.00
CA ASP A 325 33.31 -24.71 3.00
C ASP A 325 33.05 -26.22 3.27
N THR A 326 32.99 -26.62 4.54
CA THR A 326 32.68 -28.00 4.96
C THR A 326 31.25 -28.39 4.61
N THR A 327 30.29 -27.51 4.91
CA THR A 327 28.90 -27.74 4.50
C THR A 327 28.77 -27.61 2.99
N GLN A 328 29.48 -26.68 2.34
CA GLN A 328 29.45 -26.46 0.91
C GLN A 328 29.92 -27.70 0.15
N SER A 329 31.01 -28.35 0.57
CA SER A 329 31.46 -29.63 0.01
C SER A 329 30.53 -30.81 0.29
N THR A 330 29.79 -30.77 1.41
CA THR A 330 28.76 -31.77 1.73
C THR A 330 27.49 -31.58 0.89
N ILE A 331 27.15 -30.33 0.55
CA ILE A 331 25.91 -29.98 -0.13
C ILE A 331 26.07 -29.64 -1.63
N SER A 332 27.30 -29.46 -2.14
CA SER A 332 27.59 -28.95 -3.50
C SER A 332 27.12 -29.88 -4.63
N HIS A 333 26.79 -31.13 -4.29
CA HIS A 333 26.31 -32.13 -5.23
C HIS A 333 24.90 -32.64 -4.90
N LEU A 334 24.15 -31.92 -4.03
CA LEU A 334 22.72 -32.14 -3.85
C LEU A 334 22.01 -31.83 -5.18
N ALA A 335 21.70 -32.86 -5.97
CA ALA A 335 20.78 -32.71 -7.09
C ALA A 335 19.41 -32.34 -6.49
N THR A 336 18.94 -31.13 -6.77
CA THR A 336 17.64 -30.65 -6.33
C THR A 336 16.63 -30.84 -7.44
N ASP A 337 15.85 -31.90 -7.35
CA ASP A 337 14.69 -32.07 -8.22
C ASP A 337 13.51 -31.39 -7.54
N TRP A 338 13.18 -30.20 -8.02
CA TRP A 338 11.93 -29.53 -7.67
C TRP A 338 10.81 -30.07 -8.54
N VAL A 339 9.80 -30.66 -7.89
CA VAL A 339 8.59 -31.16 -8.57
C VAL A 339 7.43 -30.26 -8.19
N GLN A 340 7.09 -29.32 -9.08
CA GLN A 340 6.05 -28.32 -8.85
C GLN A 340 4.67 -28.95 -8.59
N GLU A 341 4.33 -30.04 -9.28
CA GLU A 341 3.04 -30.75 -9.12
C GLU A 341 2.82 -31.29 -7.71
N ASN A 342 3.91 -31.67 -7.01
CA ASN A 342 3.85 -32.29 -5.70
C ASN A 342 4.24 -31.32 -4.56
N HIS A 343 4.51 -30.05 -4.88
CA HIS A 343 5.01 -29.03 -3.94
C HIS A 343 6.17 -29.57 -3.07
N SER A 344 7.11 -30.25 -3.72
CA SER A 344 8.15 -31.01 -3.04
C SER A 344 9.53 -30.70 -3.59
N LEU A 345 10.46 -30.42 -2.67
CA LEU A 345 11.88 -30.25 -2.96
C LEU A 345 12.65 -31.44 -2.40
N VAL A 346 13.32 -32.20 -3.28
CA VAL A 346 14.16 -33.33 -2.89
C VAL A 346 15.62 -32.97 -3.11
N PHE A 347 16.49 -33.29 -2.14
CA PHE A 347 17.93 -33.13 -2.23
C PHE A 347 18.65 -34.42 -1.83
N THR A 348 19.71 -34.77 -2.54
CA THR A 348 20.45 -36.03 -2.36
C THR A 348 21.86 -35.80 -1.85
N VAL A 349 22.21 -36.28 -0.65
CA VAL A 349 23.54 -36.13 0.00
C VAL A 349 24.66 -36.44 -0.99
N GLY A 350 25.59 -35.50 -1.13
CA GLY A 350 26.70 -35.56 -2.10
C GLY A 350 27.84 -36.50 -1.66
N ASP A 351 29.06 -36.18 -2.04
CA ASP A 351 30.25 -37.02 -1.78
C ASP A 351 30.73 -37.00 -0.33
N ALA A 352 30.32 -36.03 0.48
CA ALA A 352 30.57 -36.06 1.92
C ALA A 352 29.26 -36.36 2.67
N SER A 353 29.36 -37.12 3.75
CA SER A 353 28.23 -37.46 4.60
C SER A 353 27.83 -36.30 5.51
N ILE A 354 26.55 -36.30 5.92
CA ILE A 354 26.05 -35.41 6.96
C ILE A 354 26.31 -36.11 8.31
N SER A 355 27.27 -35.59 9.07
CA SER A 355 27.64 -36.09 10.39
C SER A 355 26.60 -35.70 11.44
N LYS A 356 26.33 -36.60 12.40
CA LYS A 356 25.40 -36.35 13.51
C LYS A 356 25.90 -35.27 14.48
N TRP A 357 27.18 -34.94 14.43
CA TRP A 357 27.83 -34.02 15.37
C TRP A 357 27.73 -32.54 14.97
N SER A 358 27.29 -32.24 13.75
CA SER A 358 27.29 -30.89 13.20
C SER A 358 25.90 -30.45 12.78
N VAL A 359 25.59 -29.18 12.97
CA VAL A 359 24.43 -28.54 12.34
C VAL A 359 24.85 -28.04 10.97
N TYR A 360 24.15 -28.48 9.94
CA TYR A 360 24.38 -28.06 8.57
C TYR A 360 23.37 -26.98 8.22
N THR A 361 23.87 -25.80 7.84
CA THR A 361 23.07 -24.65 7.45
C THR A 361 23.35 -24.30 6.00
N PHE A 362 22.31 -24.18 5.20
CA PHE A 362 22.38 -23.84 3.78
C PHE A 362 21.07 -23.16 3.33
N TRP A 363 21.09 -22.48 2.19
CA TRP A 363 19.89 -21.83 1.66
C TRP A 363 19.74 -22.02 0.16
N PHE A 364 18.56 -21.68 -0.33
CA PHE A 364 18.27 -21.58 -1.76
C PHE A 364 17.34 -20.41 -2.03
N TYR A 365 17.35 -19.95 -3.28
CA TYR A 365 16.54 -18.81 -3.70
C TYR A 365 15.26 -19.27 -4.39
N ILE A 366 14.20 -18.54 -4.13
CA ILE A 366 12.87 -18.70 -4.74
C ILE A 366 12.35 -17.31 -5.14
N GLU A 367 11.29 -17.27 -5.92
CA GLU A 367 10.49 -16.06 -6.08
C GLU A 367 9.20 -16.19 -5.25
N ASN A 368 8.91 -15.17 -4.46
CA ASN A 368 7.62 -15.10 -3.77
C ASN A 368 6.51 -14.81 -4.79
N SER A 369 5.36 -15.44 -4.61
CA SER A 369 4.15 -15.09 -5.36
C SER A 369 3.78 -13.61 -5.16
N ARG A 370 3.01 -13.03 -6.09
CA ARG A 370 2.49 -11.66 -5.97
C ARG A 370 1.27 -11.54 -5.08
N SER A 371 0.70 -12.67 -4.65
CA SER A 371 -0.48 -12.72 -3.81
C SER A 371 -0.08 -13.09 -2.39
N ALA A 372 -0.68 -12.40 -1.43
CA ALA A 372 -0.50 -12.72 -0.02
C ALA A 372 -0.95 -14.15 0.27
N GLN A 373 -0.22 -14.84 1.14
CA GLN A 373 -0.54 -16.20 1.56
C GLN A 373 -0.06 -16.44 2.99
N PRO A 374 -0.80 -17.24 3.78
CA PRO A 374 -0.31 -17.70 5.08
C PRO A 374 0.85 -18.71 4.91
N PRO A 375 1.73 -18.85 5.92
CA PRO A 375 2.82 -19.81 5.87
C PRO A 375 2.27 -21.25 5.85
N PRO A 376 2.70 -22.12 4.91
CA PRO A 376 2.30 -23.51 4.85
C PRO A 376 2.94 -24.37 5.95
N ASN A 377 2.30 -25.49 6.27
CA ASN A 377 2.84 -26.49 7.20
C ASN A 377 3.83 -27.41 6.46
N ILE A 378 5.10 -27.01 6.42
CA ILE A 378 6.16 -27.75 5.72
C ILE A 378 6.61 -28.93 6.58
N SER A 379 6.72 -30.11 5.97
CA SER A 379 7.31 -31.30 6.61
C SER A 379 8.65 -31.66 5.97
N ILE A 380 9.50 -32.33 6.75
CA ILE A 380 10.79 -32.85 6.34
C ILE A 380 10.84 -34.36 6.60
N GLU A 381 11.34 -35.10 5.63
CA GLU A 381 11.57 -36.55 5.68
C GLU A 381 12.85 -36.92 4.92
N ALA A 382 13.34 -38.14 5.09
CA ALA A 382 14.54 -38.60 4.42
C ALA A 382 14.55 -40.13 4.23
N GLU A 383 15.38 -40.59 3.31
CA GLU A 383 15.64 -42.01 3.03
C GLU A 383 17.15 -42.23 3.08
N VAL A 384 17.63 -42.80 4.19
CA VAL A 384 19.06 -42.99 4.44
C VAL A 384 19.56 -44.19 3.64
N ASN A 385 20.56 -43.94 2.80
CA ASN A 385 21.13 -44.98 1.95
C ASN A 385 21.93 -46.01 2.78
N SER A 386 21.66 -47.29 2.55
CA SER A 386 22.40 -48.40 3.16
C SER A 386 23.46 -48.94 2.21
N ILE A 387 24.37 -49.77 2.73
CA ILE A 387 25.43 -50.39 1.92
C ILE A 387 24.93 -51.30 0.79
N PHE A 388 23.69 -51.79 0.90
CA PHE A 388 23.05 -52.67 -0.09
C PHE A 388 22.17 -51.90 -1.08
N GLN A 389 22.22 -50.56 -1.06
CA GLN A 389 21.38 -49.66 -1.89
C GLN A 389 19.87 -49.75 -1.57
N ASP A 390 19.52 -50.34 -0.43
CA ASP A 390 18.19 -50.20 0.19
C ASP A 390 18.15 -48.93 1.04
N PHE A 391 16.95 -48.41 1.30
CA PHE A 391 16.75 -47.16 2.04
C PHE A 391 16.09 -47.37 3.41
N SER A 392 16.66 -46.72 4.43
CA SER A 392 16.11 -46.68 5.77
C SER A 392 15.32 -45.37 5.96
N PRO A 393 13.97 -45.43 6.08
CA PRO A 393 13.13 -44.24 6.06
C PRO A 393 13.15 -43.49 7.39
N VAL A 394 13.31 -42.17 7.32
CA VAL A 394 13.14 -41.23 8.43
C VAL A 394 11.69 -40.78 8.49
N GLU A 395 11.07 -40.88 9.67
CA GLU A 395 9.68 -40.44 9.87
C GLU A 395 9.47 -38.97 9.47
N SER A 396 8.40 -38.72 8.71
CA SER A 396 8.00 -37.38 8.28
C SER A 396 7.55 -36.56 9.49
N ARG A 397 8.12 -35.38 9.67
CA ARG A 397 7.78 -34.46 10.77
C ARG A 397 7.66 -33.02 10.28
N LEU A 398 6.89 -32.22 11.01
CA LEU A 398 6.86 -30.77 10.78
C LEU A 398 8.24 -30.18 11.07
N ILE A 399 8.69 -29.31 10.15
CA ILE A 399 9.92 -28.55 10.34
C ILE A 399 9.67 -27.44 11.36
N ASN A 400 10.62 -27.16 12.24
CA ASN A 400 10.50 -25.99 13.11
C ASN A 400 10.71 -24.72 12.26
N THR A 401 9.95 -23.67 12.57
CA THR A 401 10.04 -22.38 11.89
C THR A 401 10.24 -21.26 12.89
N SER A 402 10.84 -20.16 12.44
CA SER A 402 11.00 -18.96 13.25
C SER A 402 9.72 -18.16 13.38
N ASN A 403 9.40 -17.72 14.60
CA ASN A 403 8.33 -16.75 14.84
C ASN A 403 8.85 -15.31 14.94
N GLU A 404 10.13 -15.08 14.64
CA GLU A 404 10.73 -13.76 14.68
C GLU A 404 10.10 -12.82 13.66
N SER A 405 9.97 -11.56 14.07
CA SER A 405 9.58 -10.48 13.18
C SER A 405 10.75 -10.05 12.31
N ILE A 406 10.47 -9.67 11.07
CA ILE A 406 11.46 -9.05 10.19
C ILE A 406 10.76 -7.92 9.42
N PHE A 407 11.41 -6.77 9.28
CA PHE A 407 10.87 -5.58 8.61
C PHE A 407 9.48 -5.16 9.13
N GLY A 408 9.31 -5.16 10.46
CA GLY A 408 8.04 -4.77 11.09
C GLY A 408 6.93 -5.82 10.99
N ILE A 409 7.13 -6.91 10.23
CA ILE A 409 6.14 -7.95 9.98
C ILE A 409 6.28 -9.05 11.02
N HIS A 410 5.23 -9.25 11.81
CA HIS A 410 5.17 -10.31 12.82
C HIS A 410 5.23 -11.70 12.17
N GLN A 411 6.08 -12.59 12.70
CA GLN A 411 6.36 -13.90 12.10
C GLN A 411 6.89 -13.83 10.66
N GLY A 412 7.46 -12.69 10.25
CA GLY A 412 7.94 -12.47 8.88
C GLY A 412 9.04 -13.45 8.41
N LYS A 413 9.75 -14.09 9.34
CA LYS A 413 10.71 -15.16 9.04
C LYS A 413 10.09 -16.54 8.81
N ARG A 414 8.77 -16.73 8.98
CA ARG A 414 8.11 -18.00 8.69
C ARG A 414 8.18 -18.28 7.19
N PRO A 415 8.64 -19.47 6.77
CA PRO A 415 8.86 -19.77 5.37
C PRO A 415 7.57 -19.70 4.57
N LEU A 416 7.66 -19.10 3.38
CA LEU A 416 6.56 -18.93 2.42
C LEU A 416 5.37 -18.14 2.99
N LEU A 417 5.51 -17.41 4.11
CA LEU A 417 4.60 -16.33 4.42
C LEU A 417 4.80 -15.23 3.37
N ILE A 418 3.75 -14.88 2.63
CA ILE A 418 3.75 -13.72 1.75
C ILE A 418 2.81 -12.69 2.37
N PHE A 419 3.38 -11.58 2.83
CA PHE A 419 2.64 -10.56 3.56
C PHE A 419 2.00 -9.56 2.59
N ASP A 420 0.77 -9.17 2.88
CA ASP A 420 0.06 -8.15 2.11
C ASP A 420 0.58 -6.76 2.49
N ILE A 421 1.59 -6.29 1.76
CA ILE A 421 2.18 -4.96 1.97
C ILE A 421 1.31 -3.88 1.31
N VAL A 422 0.98 -2.83 2.05
CA VAL A 422 0.13 -1.72 1.57
C VAL A 422 0.55 -0.36 2.14
N PHE A 423 0.22 0.72 1.42
CA PHE A 423 0.13 2.06 2.00
C PHE A 423 -1.17 2.18 2.80
N SER A 424 -1.08 2.19 4.12
CA SER A 424 -2.23 2.37 5.02
C SER A 424 -2.78 3.80 4.95
N VAL A 425 -1.89 4.80 4.81
CA VAL A 425 -2.24 6.20 4.51
C VAL A 425 -1.52 6.62 3.23
N ARG A 426 -2.22 7.35 2.35
CA ARG A 426 -1.72 7.80 1.04
C ARG A 426 -2.45 9.05 0.57
N GLU A 427 -2.28 10.14 1.31
CA GLU A 427 -2.96 11.41 1.01
C GLU A 427 -2.06 12.33 0.18
N ILE A 428 -2.68 13.12 -0.70
CA ILE A 428 -2.00 14.19 -1.43
C ILE A 428 -2.82 15.48 -1.42
N SER A 429 -2.13 16.59 -1.28
CA SER A 429 -2.69 17.94 -1.36
C SER A 429 -1.70 18.92 -1.96
N GLN A 430 -2.18 20.07 -2.42
CA GLN A 430 -1.37 21.14 -2.97
C GLN A 430 -1.53 22.45 -2.19
N SER A 431 -0.48 23.28 -2.20
CA SER A 431 -0.51 24.58 -1.53
C SER A 431 -1.15 25.68 -2.38
N ASN A 432 -1.00 25.62 -3.71
CA ASN A 432 -1.33 26.73 -4.60
C ASN A 432 -1.98 26.29 -5.93
N PRO A 433 -3.23 26.70 -6.23
CA PRO A 433 -3.92 26.38 -7.48
C PRO A 433 -3.71 27.39 -8.61
N LEU A 434 -2.87 28.42 -8.46
CA LEU A 434 -2.78 29.50 -9.43
C LEU A 434 -1.88 29.13 -10.63
N TYR A 435 -2.27 29.55 -11.83
CA TYR A 435 -1.51 29.27 -13.06
C TYR A 435 -0.09 29.84 -13.03
N GLN A 436 0.84 29.10 -13.64
CA GLN A 436 2.28 29.38 -13.72
C GLN A 436 3.02 29.54 -12.38
N ALA A 437 2.33 29.35 -11.26
CA ALA A 437 2.85 29.58 -9.93
C ALA A 437 3.66 28.41 -9.37
N SER A 438 4.47 28.72 -8.35
CA SER A 438 5.07 27.72 -7.46
C SER A 438 3.99 27.02 -6.62
N ASN A 439 3.99 25.69 -6.66
CA ASN A 439 3.01 24.85 -5.97
C ASN A 439 3.73 23.74 -5.19
N ILE A 440 3.55 23.74 -3.88
CA ILE A 440 4.11 22.69 -3.02
C ILE A 440 3.08 21.57 -2.93
N LEU A 441 3.44 20.40 -3.43
CA LEU A 441 2.68 19.18 -3.22
C LEU A 441 3.13 18.53 -1.92
N LYS A 442 2.14 18.26 -1.06
CA LYS A 442 2.31 17.60 0.22
C LYS A 442 1.71 16.20 0.13
N VAL A 443 2.54 15.19 0.35
CA VAL A 443 2.18 13.78 0.41
C VAL A 443 2.29 13.28 1.83
N VAL A 444 1.24 12.64 2.35
CA VAL A 444 1.26 11.95 3.64
C VAL A 444 1.16 10.45 3.41
N LEU A 445 2.12 9.70 3.91
CA LEU A 445 2.20 8.25 3.75
C LEU A 445 2.42 7.53 5.09
N GLN A 446 1.83 6.35 5.20
CA GLN A 446 2.04 5.38 6.28
C GLN A 446 2.02 3.98 5.65
N LEU A 447 2.87 3.09 6.16
CA LEU A 447 3.01 1.71 5.67
C LEU A 447 2.66 0.72 6.78
N ASN A 448 2.19 -0.48 6.41
CA ASN A 448 1.99 -1.58 7.37
C ASN A 448 3.23 -2.48 7.58
N PHE A 449 4.38 -2.08 7.03
CA PHE A 449 5.68 -2.76 7.14
C PHE A 449 6.82 -1.74 7.10
N ASP A 450 8.03 -2.17 7.49
CA ASP A 450 9.22 -1.32 7.43
C ASP A 450 9.82 -1.36 6.02
N LEU A 451 9.91 -0.21 5.35
CA LEU A 451 10.54 -0.07 4.04
C LEU A 451 12.02 0.29 4.21
N VAL A 452 12.88 -0.63 3.81
CA VAL A 452 14.34 -0.50 3.99
C VAL A 452 15.00 0.44 2.99
N ARG A 453 16.22 0.89 3.30
CA ARG A 453 17.08 1.65 2.38
C ARG A 453 17.26 0.96 1.02
N ASP A 454 17.60 1.76 0.01
CA ASP A 454 17.76 1.36 -1.39
C ASP A 454 16.42 0.96 -2.08
N SER A 455 15.30 1.00 -1.36
CA SER A 455 13.95 0.95 -1.92
C SER A 455 13.60 2.27 -2.60
N ASN A 456 12.62 2.22 -3.53
CA ASN A 456 12.10 3.42 -4.20
C ASN A 456 10.59 3.50 -4.06
N ILE A 457 10.07 4.70 -3.83
CA ILE A 457 8.64 5.02 -3.90
C ILE A 457 8.41 5.85 -5.15
N THR A 458 7.49 5.43 -6.02
CA THR A 458 7.14 6.20 -7.21
C THR A 458 5.74 6.76 -7.08
N ILE A 459 5.63 8.08 -7.22
CA ILE A 459 4.37 8.80 -7.33
C ILE A 459 4.20 9.15 -8.81
N SER A 460 3.08 8.76 -9.39
CA SER A 460 2.77 8.90 -10.82
C SER A 460 1.44 9.61 -11.05
N GLY A 461 1.28 10.18 -12.24
CA GLY A 461 0.07 10.91 -12.63
C GLY A 461 0.16 12.43 -12.43
N LEU A 462 1.34 12.94 -12.02
CA LEU A 462 1.62 14.37 -11.83
C LEU A 462 1.90 15.07 -13.18
N VAL A 463 1.06 14.85 -14.18
CA VAL A 463 1.26 15.35 -15.54
C VAL A 463 0.96 16.85 -15.65
N GLN A 464 1.42 17.47 -16.75
CA GLN A 464 1.15 18.89 -17.07
C GLN A 464 1.77 19.93 -16.12
N SER A 465 2.75 19.53 -15.32
CA SER A 465 3.65 20.46 -14.61
C SER A 465 4.63 21.12 -15.59
N LEU A 466 4.96 22.40 -15.36
CA LEU A 466 6.00 23.12 -16.12
C LEU A 466 7.41 22.89 -15.55
N THR A 467 7.56 22.09 -14.48
CA THR A 467 8.86 21.74 -13.92
C THR A 467 9.61 20.80 -14.86
N ALA A 468 10.74 21.24 -15.40
CA ALA A 468 11.59 20.43 -16.28
C ALA A 468 12.25 19.26 -15.53
N ASP A 469 12.62 18.22 -16.27
CA ASP A 469 13.38 17.06 -15.79
C ASP A 469 14.64 17.51 -15.03
N THR A 470 14.63 17.32 -13.72
CA THR A 470 15.69 17.76 -12.81
C THR A 470 15.71 16.88 -11.55
N ALA A 471 16.78 16.93 -10.77
CA ALA A 471 16.74 16.38 -9.42
C ALA A 471 15.91 17.33 -8.54
N LEU A 472 14.80 16.84 -8.00
CA LEU A 472 13.87 17.67 -7.23
C LEU A 472 14.20 17.62 -5.74
N PRO A 473 14.44 18.78 -5.08
CA PRO A 473 14.55 18.82 -3.63
C PRO A 473 13.23 18.41 -2.97
N VAL A 474 13.32 17.56 -1.97
CA VAL A 474 12.17 17.15 -1.14
C VAL A 474 12.44 17.45 0.32
N VAL A 475 11.40 17.90 1.02
CA VAL A 475 11.41 18.11 2.47
C VAL A 475 10.62 17.00 3.12
N CYS A 476 11.29 16.24 3.98
CA CYS A 476 10.73 15.07 4.63
C CYS A 476 10.61 15.30 6.14
N THR A 477 9.43 15.04 6.68
CA THR A 477 9.19 15.09 8.13
C THR A 477 8.44 13.85 8.60
N SER A 478 8.70 13.42 9.82
CA SER A 478 7.96 12.39 10.52
C SER A 478 7.39 13.01 11.80
N ASP A 479 6.07 12.95 11.98
CA ASP A 479 5.38 13.58 13.13
C ASP A 479 5.79 15.05 13.35
N SER A 480 5.98 15.81 12.26
CA SER A 480 6.45 17.21 12.23
C SER A 480 7.91 17.45 12.62
N ILE A 481 8.72 16.39 12.73
CA ILE A 481 10.16 16.45 13.01
C ILE A 481 10.92 16.16 11.69
N PRO A 482 11.99 16.89 11.34
CA PRO A 482 12.82 16.56 10.20
C PRO A 482 13.32 15.12 10.26
N TRP A 483 13.19 14.39 9.16
CA TRP A 483 13.58 12.98 9.04
C TRP A 483 14.31 12.75 7.73
N ASP A 484 15.35 11.92 7.78
CA ASP A 484 16.34 11.72 6.72
C ASP A 484 16.31 10.31 6.12
N GLY A 485 15.24 9.53 6.32
CA GLY A 485 15.08 8.20 5.70
C GLY A 485 14.63 8.21 4.24
N ILE A 486 14.33 9.39 3.67
CA ILE A 486 14.24 9.62 2.22
C ILE A 486 15.31 10.65 1.85
N SER A 487 16.02 10.39 0.76
CA SER A 487 17.00 11.33 0.18
C SER A 487 16.35 12.70 -0.04
N ASN A 488 17.06 13.76 0.34
CA ASN A 488 16.63 15.15 0.09
C ASN A 488 16.57 15.51 -1.41
N LEU A 489 17.13 14.66 -2.27
CA LEU A 489 17.05 14.76 -3.73
C LEU A 489 16.31 13.56 -4.30
N SER A 490 15.25 13.85 -5.05
CA SER A 490 14.41 12.88 -5.77
C SER A 490 14.64 12.95 -7.28
N THR A 491 14.21 11.93 -8.01
CA THR A 491 14.25 11.93 -9.48
C THR A 491 12.89 12.33 -10.03
N TRP A 492 12.83 13.44 -10.77
CA TRP A 492 11.62 13.91 -11.43
C TRP A 492 11.69 13.73 -12.95
N LEU A 493 10.60 13.21 -13.51
CA LEU A 493 10.39 13.04 -14.94
C LEU A 493 9.07 13.72 -15.33
N GLN A 494 9.17 14.85 -16.02
CA GLN A 494 8.09 15.74 -16.40
C GLN A 494 7.10 15.09 -17.37
N GLU A 495 7.59 14.51 -18.47
CA GLU A 495 6.75 13.91 -19.52
C GLU A 495 5.79 12.84 -18.97
N PRO A 496 6.25 11.83 -18.18
CA PRO A 496 5.35 10.86 -17.58
C PRO A 496 4.69 11.35 -16.27
N GLY A 497 5.08 12.52 -15.75
CA GLY A 497 4.59 13.04 -14.47
C GLY A 497 4.93 12.12 -13.29
N MET A 498 6.19 11.69 -13.20
CA MET A 498 6.67 10.73 -12.20
C MET A 498 7.73 11.33 -11.28
N LEU A 499 7.51 11.18 -9.97
CA LEU A 499 8.47 11.49 -8.93
C LEU A 499 8.93 10.19 -8.26
N VAL A 500 10.23 9.92 -8.27
CA VAL A 500 10.85 8.77 -7.60
C VAL A 500 11.56 9.26 -6.35
N LEU A 501 11.07 8.84 -5.19
CA LEU A 501 11.69 9.06 -3.89
C LEU A 501 12.63 7.90 -3.58
N HIS A 502 13.87 8.21 -3.21
CA HIS A 502 14.90 7.22 -2.88
C HIS A 502 14.97 7.04 -1.36
N VAL A 503 14.68 5.83 -0.88
CA VAL A 503 14.73 5.50 0.55
C VAL A 503 16.19 5.27 0.95
N VAL A 504 16.63 5.90 2.04
CA VAL A 504 18.02 5.90 2.51
C VAL A 504 18.07 5.69 4.03
N ASN A 505 19.28 5.59 4.59
CA ASN A 505 19.52 5.49 6.04
C ASN A 505 18.70 4.35 6.70
N ASP A 506 17.89 4.69 7.72
CA ASP A 506 17.06 3.75 8.48
C ASP A 506 15.73 3.41 7.80
N GLY A 507 15.45 4.01 6.63
CA GLY A 507 14.23 3.78 5.87
C GLY A 507 12.96 4.31 6.55
N ILE A 508 11.81 3.76 6.14
CA ILE A 508 10.47 4.14 6.60
C ILE A 508 9.95 3.07 7.55
N GLN A 509 9.62 3.44 8.79
CA GLN A 509 9.08 2.50 9.77
C GLN A 509 7.57 2.31 9.60
N LYS A 510 7.08 1.11 9.91
CA LYS A 510 5.65 0.82 9.87
C LYS A 510 4.86 1.70 10.84
N ASP A 511 3.59 1.88 10.54
CA ASP A 511 2.59 2.55 11.39
C ASP A 511 2.96 4.00 11.79
N GLN A 512 3.94 4.62 11.14
CA GLN A 512 4.34 6.02 11.36
C GLN A 512 3.95 6.91 10.17
N ASN A 513 3.50 8.13 10.46
CA ASN A 513 3.09 9.10 9.45
C ASN A 513 4.28 9.92 8.96
N TYR A 514 4.59 9.79 7.68
CA TYR A 514 5.63 10.57 7.01
C TYR A 514 4.99 11.57 6.06
N THR A 515 5.49 12.79 6.10
CA THR A 515 5.10 13.87 5.19
C THR A 515 6.28 14.18 4.26
N VAL A 516 6.02 14.16 2.96
CA VAL A 516 6.97 14.54 1.91
C VAL A 516 6.41 15.75 1.16
N GLU A 517 7.18 16.83 1.12
CA GLU A 517 6.81 18.07 0.42
C GLU A 517 7.82 18.37 -0.70
N PHE A 518 7.32 18.72 -1.88
CA PHE A 518 8.14 19.07 -3.04
C PHE A 518 7.44 20.12 -3.91
N GLU A 519 8.23 21.00 -4.53
CA GLU A 519 7.73 22.12 -5.33
C GLU A 519 7.64 21.74 -6.81
N LEU A 520 6.45 21.82 -7.39
CA LEU A 520 6.20 21.79 -8.82
C LEU A 520 5.70 23.15 -9.31
N ARG A 521 5.90 23.45 -10.59
CA ARG A 521 5.37 24.64 -11.25
C ARG A 521 4.08 24.31 -11.97
N ASN A 522 3.02 25.02 -11.61
CA ASN A 522 1.70 24.85 -12.23
C ASN A 522 1.71 25.17 -13.73
N ASN A 523 0.75 24.58 -14.45
CA ASN A 523 0.57 24.74 -15.89
C ASN A 523 0.30 26.21 -16.29
N ASP A 524 0.53 26.53 -17.57
CA ASP A 524 0.19 27.83 -18.16
C ASP A 524 -1.26 27.95 -18.62
N LYS A 525 -2.02 26.87 -18.49
CA LYS A 525 -3.44 26.78 -18.80
C LYS A 525 -4.23 26.34 -17.58
N ALA A 526 -5.51 26.70 -17.56
CA ALA A 526 -6.45 26.12 -16.61
C ALA A 526 -6.53 24.60 -16.85
N GLN A 527 -6.51 23.83 -15.76
CA GLN A 527 -6.60 22.38 -15.80
C GLN A 527 -7.40 21.87 -14.61
N ASP A 528 -8.13 20.78 -14.82
CA ASP A 528 -8.77 20.06 -13.72
C ASP A 528 -7.71 19.27 -12.93
N TYR A 529 -8.04 18.85 -11.71
CA TYR A 529 -7.11 18.08 -10.88
C TYR A 529 -6.71 16.76 -11.54
N VAL A 530 -5.52 16.27 -11.22
CA VAL A 530 -5.00 15.01 -11.75
C VAL A 530 -5.28 13.84 -10.81
N THR A 531 -5.39 12.63 -11.36
CA THR A 531 -5.42 11.41 -10.57
C THR A 531 -4.00 10.96 -10.28
N VAL A 532 -3.66 10.83 -9.00
CA VAL A 532 -2.31 10.48 -8.56
C VAL A 532 -2.32 9.05 -8.00
N SER A 533 -1.32 8.28 -8.39
CA SER A 533 -1.12 6.92 -7.90
C SER A 533 0.27 6.77 -7.30
N ILE A 534 0.41 5.86 -6.35
CA ILE A 534 1.66 5.59 -5.65
C ILE A 534 1.95 4.08 -5.64
N ASN A 535 3.21 3.72 -5.87
CA ASN A 535 3.72 2.35 -5.75
C ASN A 535 5.13 2.36 -5.14
N ALA A 536 5.68 1.19 -4.83
CA ALA A 536 7.04 1.07 -4.35
C ALA A 536 7.73 -0.21 -4.82
N SER A 537 9.03 -0.10 -5.08
CA SER A 537 9.94 -1.25 -5.22
C SER A 537 10.71 -1.42 -3.92
N VAL A 538 10.59 -2.60 -3.30
CA VAL A 538 11.16 -2.92 -1.99
C VAL A 538 12.45 -3.71 -2.18
N GLU A 539 13.55 -3.20 -1.62
CA GLU A 539 14.83 -3.90 -1.65
C GLU A 539 14.81 -5.16 -0.78
N THR A 540 15.47 -6.22 -1.27
CA THR A 540 15.53 -7.54 -0.63
C THR A 540 16.86 -7.81 0.07
N HIS A 541 17.89 -7.03 -0.26
CA HIS A 541 19.29 -7.15 0.21
C HIS A 541 19.93 -8.52 -0.07
N LEU A 542 19.38 -9.32 -0.98
CA LEU A 542 19.87 -10.67 -1.29
C LEU A 542 20.88 -10.71 -2.42
N ASP A 543 22.10 -11.20 -2.21
CA ASP A 543 23.14 -11.22 -3.25
C ASP A 543 22.97 -12.24 -4.38
N VAL A 544 22.04 -11.98 -5.32
CA VAL A 544 21.80 -12.80 -6.51
C VAL A 544 21.95 -12.04 -7.84
N PRO A 545 22.34 -12.71 -8.95
CA PRO A 545 22.65 -12.07 -10.23
C PRO A 545 21.45 -11.40 -10.93
N GLU A 546 20.26 -11.98 -10.78
CA GLU A 546 18.99 -11.46 -11.29
C GLU A 546 18.03 -11.35 -10.09
N ARG A 547 17.99 -10.17 -9.46
CA ARG A 547 17.12 -9.94 -8.30
C ARG A 547 15.79 -9.36 -8.76
N SER A 548 14.70 -9.96 -8.32
CA SER A 548 13.39 -9.32 -8.32
C SER A 548 13.20 -8.59 -6.99
N SER A 549 12.99 -7.27 -7.04
CA SER A 549 12.59 -6.47 -5.87
C SER A 549 11.19 -6.88 -5.43
N GLY A 550 10.89 -6.74 -4.14
CA GLY A 550 9.51 -6.82 -3.68
C GLY A 550 8.67 -5.72 -4.33
N ILE A 551 7.42 -6.02 -4.67
CA ILE A 551 6.54 -5.07 -5.35
C ILE A 551 5.38 -4.71 -4.43
N LEU A 552 5.30 -3.44 -4.09
CA LEU A 552 4.08 -2.86 -3.55
C LEU A 552 3.21 -2.39 -4.72
N ASN A 553 2.04 -3.00 -4.88
CA ASN A 553 1.15 -2.72 -6.00
C ASN A 553 0.70 -1.24 -6.02
N THR A 554 0.43 -0.75 -7.23
CA THR A 554 -0.07 0.62 -7.43
C THR A 554 -1.40 0.84 -6.72
N SER A 555 -1.46 1.92 -5.96
CA SER A 555 -2.66 2.38 -5.24
C SER A 555 -2.99 3.82 -5.62
N LEU A 556 -4.28 4.15 -5.69
CA LEU A 556 -4.73 5.53 -5.89
C LEU A 556 -4.59 6.32 -4.60
N MET A 557 -4.02 7.52 -4.69
CA MET A 557 -3.91 8.43 -3.55
C MET A 557 -5.25 9.09 -3.23
N SER A 558 -5.51 9.37 -1.96
CA SER A 558 -6.68 10.10 -1.50
C SER A 558 -6.44 11.61 -1.57
N ASN A 559 -7.43 12.33 -2.11
CA ASN A 559 -7.38 13.78 -2.23
C ASN A 559 -7.89 14.45 -0.95
N LEU A 560 -7.23 15.54 -0.55
CA LEU A 560 -7.72 16.44 0.48
C LEU A 560 -8.57 17.56 -0.17
N PHE A 561 -9.79 17.78 0.32
CA PHE A 561 -10.74 18.76 -0.23
C PHE A 561 -10.82 20.01 0.65
N GLU A 562 -9.95 20.97 0.39
CA GLU A 562 -9.87 22.24 1.10
C GLU A 562 -9.86 23.42 0.13
N SER A 563 -10.34 24.57 0.60
CA SER A 563 -10.22 25.80 -0.17
C SER A 563 -8.80 26.37 -0.07
N ARG A 564 -8.20 26.73 -1.20
CA ARG A 564 -6.93 27.47 -1.26
C ARG A 564 -7.16 28.75 -2.04
N TYR A 565 -6.67 29.89 -1.56
CA TYR A 565 -6.88 31.21 -2.18
C TYR A 565 -8.37 31.55 -2.45
N GLY A 566 -9.29 31.11 -1.59
CA GLY A 566 -10.74 31.33 -1.78
C GLY A 566 -11.37 30.46 -2.88
N VAL A 567 -10.60 29.53 -3.44
CA VAL A 567 -11.01 28.61 -4.50
C VAL A 567 -11.44 27.31 -3.87
N VAL A 568 -12.69 26.91 -4.10
CA VAL A 568 -13.22 25.63 -3.60
C VAL A 568 -12.40 24.49 -4.18
N ASN A 569 -11.98 23.54 -3.34
CA ASN A 569 -11.13 22.41 -3.71
C ASN A 569 -9.76 22.80 -4.31
N GLY A 570 -9.26 24.00 -4.00
CA GLY A 570 -7.95 24.45 -4.46
C GLY A 570 -6.76 23.64 -3.94
N SER A 571 -6.95 22.73 -2.98
CA SER A 571 -5.94 21.78 -2.50
C SER A 571 -5.81 20.51 -3.34
N LEU A 572 -6.66 20.30 -4.36
CA LEU A 572 -6.57 19.12 -5.22
C LEU A 572 -5.27 19.12 -6.04
N PRO A 573 -4.61 17.96 -6.23
CA PRO A 573 -3.29 17.90 -6.85
C PRO A 573 -3.31 18.40 -8.29
N LEU A 574 -2.42 19.37 -8.57
CA LEU A 574 -2.28 20.07 -9.84
C LEU A 574 -3.60 20.60 -10.41
N PHE A 575 -4.59 20.93 -9.57
CA PHE A 575 -5.70 21.75 -10.02
C PHE A 575 -5.17 23.16 -10.32
N VAL A 576 -5.39 23.66 -11.54
CA VAL A 576 -4.88 24.97 -11.96
C VAL A 576 -6.02 25.86 -12.44
N MET A 577 -6.12 27.03 -11.84
CA MET A 577 -7.02 28.08 -12.27
C MET A 577 -6.26 29.31 -12.75
N ILE A 578 -6.86 30.03 -13.70
CA ILE A 578 -6.37 31.33 -14.16
C ILE A 578 -7.08 32.42 -13.36
N PRO A 579 -6.34 33.26 -12.62
CA PRO A 579 -6.88 34.42 -11.97
C PRO A 579 -7.40 35.46 -12.97
N LEU A 580 -8.57 36.00 -12.68
CA LEU A 580 -9.23 37.03 -13.47
C LEU A 580 -9.86 38.09 -12.57
N LEU A 581 -9.87 39.34 -13.04
CA LEU A 581 -10.68 40.40 -12.45
C LEU A 581 -12.12 40.26 -12.96
N GLU A 582 -13.04 40.01 -12.04
CA GLU A 582 -14.47 39.95 -12.36
C GLU A 582 -15.08 41.36 -12.41
N ILE A 583 -14.59 42.24 -11.53
CA ILE A 583 -14.96 43.65 -11.47
C ILE A 583 -13.68 44.47 -11.52
N SER A 584 -13.65 45.50 -12.36
CA SER A 584 -12.62 46.53 -12.38
C SER A 584 -13.27 47.86 -12.78
N PHE A 585 -13.63 48.67 -11.79
CA PHE A 585 -14.37 49.92 -11.99
C PHE A 585 -13.71 51.08 -11.25
N ILE A 586 -13.72 52.27 -11.85
CA ILE A 586 -13.16 53.47 -11.26
C ILE A 586 -14.07 54.69 -11.50
N ARG A 587 -14.12 55.57 -10.50
CA ARG A 587 -14.80 56.86 -10.59
C ARG A 587 -14.02 57.94 -9.87
N GLN A 588 -14.23 59.17 -10.29
CA GLN A 588 -13.80 60.35 -9.54
C GLN A 588 -14.93 60.98 -8.73
N LEU A 589 -14.56 61.85 -7.79
CA LEU A 589 -15.51 62.60 -6.96
C LEU A 589 -15.55 64.10 -7.29
N SER A 590 -14.56 64.63 -8.01
CA SER A 590 -14.48 66.05 -8.40
C SER A 590 -13.84 66.21 -9.77
N PHE A 591 -14.43 67.05 -10.63
CA PHE A 591 -13.89 67.41 -11.95
C PHE A 591 -13.23 68.80 -11.97
N LEU A 592 -13.09 69.45 -10.82
CA LEU A 592 -12.58 70.82 -10.76
C LEU A 592 -11.08 70.87 -11.10
N PRO A 593 -10.65 71.60 -12.14
CA PRO A 593 -9.25 71.71 -12.54
C PRO A 593 -8.36 72.22 -11.39
N ARG A 594 -7.11 71.73 -11.29
CA ARG A 594 -6.13 72.10 -10.24
C ARG A 594 -6.57 71.87 -8.79
N LYS A 595 -7.69 71.18 -8.57
CA LYS A 595 -8.18 70.86 -7.22
C LYS A 595 -7.90 69.40 -6.90
N ASN A 596 -7.92 69.11 -5.60
CA ASN A 596 -7.81 67.75 -5.11
C ASN A 596 -9.05 66.95 -5.54
N ASN A 597 -8.82 65.79 -6.11
CA ASN A 597 -9.85 64.87 -6.58
C ASN A 597 -9.56 63.48 -6.05
N THR A 598 -10.53 62.92 -5.34
CA THR A 598 -10.46 61.55 -4.85
C THR A 598 -10.97 60.60 -5.93
N LEU A 599 -10.13 59.64 -6.31
CA LEU A 599 -10.53 58.51 -7.15
C LEU A 599 -10.91 57.34 -6.26
N ARG A 600 -12.05 56.71 -6.55
CA ARG A 600 -12.49 55.46 -5.91
C ARG A 600 -12.41 54.32 -6.92
N VAL A 601 -11.76 53.25 -6.51
CA VAL A 601 -11.53 52.03 -7.26
C VAL A 601 -12.31 50.89 -6.62
N TYR A 602 -12.99 50.11 -7.44
CA TYR A 602 -13.80 48.97 -7.08
C TYR A 602 -13.32 47.77 -7.89
N PHE A 603 -12.99 46.67 -7.23
CA PHE A 603 -12.56 45.48 -7.94
C PHE A 603 -12.87 44.20 -7.18
N SER A 604 -13.02 43.09 -7.89
CA SER A 604 -13.11 41.74 -7.34
C SER A 604 -12.38 40.78 -8.28
N SER A 605 -11.86 39.71 -7.72
CA SER A 605 -11.15 38.65 -8.44
C SER A 605 -11.80 37.30 -8.15
N ASN A 606 -11.65 36.34 -9.07
CA ASN A 606 -12.14 34.97 -8.89
C ASN A 606 -11.30 34.15 -7.87
N CYS A 607 -10.25 34.72 -7.29
CA CYS A 607 -9.46 34.17 -6.21
C CYS A 607 -9.06 35.27 -5.21
N ASN A 608 -8.58 34.89 -4.05
CA ASN A 608 -8.07 35.81 -3.04
C ASN A 608 -6.70 36.38 -3.48
N ILE A 609 -6.46 37.65 -3.17
CA ILE A 609 -5.18 38.34 -3.37
C ILE A 609 -4.49 38.42 -2.02
N THR A 610 -3.31 37.80 -1.88
CA THR A 610 -2.65 37.61 -0.58
C THR A 610 -1.84 38.84 -0.14
N HIS A 611 -1.12 38.71 0.97
CA HIS A 611 -0.16 39.72 1.40
C HIS A 611 0.99 39.84 0.38
N LEU A 612 1.62 41.01 0.31
CA LEU A 612 2.72 41.36 -0.61
C LEU A 612 2.37 41.41 -2.11
N SER A 613 1.16 40.98 -2.48
CA SER A 613 0.57 41.23 -3.79
C SER A 613 0.64 42.72 -4.15
N THR A 614 0.94 43.02 -5.41
CA THR A 614 1.02 44.41 -5.89
C THR A 614 -0.11 44.67 -6.88
N ILE A 615 -0.98 45.60 -6.54
CA ILE A 615 -2.05 46.11 -7.40
C ILE A 615 -1.54 47.35 -8.13
N ARG A 616 -1.67 47.41 -9.45
CA ARG A 616 -1.19 48.55 -10.25
C ARG A 616 -2.31 49.12 -11.09
N ILE A 617 -2.44 50.45 -11.05
CA ILE A 617 -3.26 51.21 -11.98
C ILE A 617 -2.32 52.03 -12.87
N MET A 618 -2.56 51.98 -14.18
CA MET A 618 -1.77 52.67 -15.20
C MET A 618 -2.67 53.53 -16.08
N GLY A 619 -2.13 54.64 -16.58
CA GLY A 619 -2.84 55.57 -17.46
C GLY A 619 -3.41 56.81 -16.77
N LEU A 620 -3.05 57.06 -15.50
CA LEU A 620 -3.40 58.29 -14.76
C LEU A 620 -2.42 59.43 -15.10
N VAL A 621 -2.19 59.69 -16.38
CA VAL A 621 -1.23 60.70 -16.87
C VAL A 621 -1.84 62.11 -16.87
N GLY A 622 -0.99 63.15 -16.82
CA GLY A 622 -1.42 64.55 -16.90
C GLY A 622 -1.95 65.14 -15.59
N THR A 623 -1.81 64.43 -14.47
CA THR A 623 -2.20 64.92 -13.14
C THR A 623 -1.16 65.90 -12.58
N GLY A 624 -1.59 66.83 -11.70
CA GLY A 624 -0.69 67.78 -11.04
C GLY A 624 0.03 67.23 -9.80
N SER A 625 -0.14 65.94 -9.47
CA SER A 625 0.38 65.32 -8.24
C SER A 625 1.87 64.99 -8.35
N ASN A 626 2.74 65.96 -8.06
CA ASN A 626 4.20 65.78 -8.04
C ASN A 626 4.69 65.26 -6.66
N VAL A 627 4.41 63.98 -6.39
CA VAL A 627 4.85 63.23 -5.20
C VAL A 627 5.42 61.88 -5.63
N THR A 628 6.05 61.14 -4.73
CA THR A 628 6.52 59.75 -5.00
C THR A 628 5.63 58.67 -4.37
N HIS A 629 4.71 59.08 -3.49
CA HIS A 629 3.79 58.22 -2.76
C HIS A 629 2.42 58.90 -2.67
N LEU A 630 1.34 58.12 -2.80
CA LEU A 630 -0.03 58.59 -2.57
C LEU A 630 -0.61 57.90 -1.33
N GLU A 631 -1.31 58.65 -0.49
CA GLU A 631 -2.06 58.00 0.59
C GLU A 631 -3.23 57.23 0.01
N VAL A 632 -3.19 55.90 0.21
CA VAL A 632 -4.24 54.98 -0.22
C VAL A 632 -5.03 54.55 0.99
N TYR A 633 -6.34 54.71 0.90
CA TYR A 633 -7.31 54.35 1.92
C TYR A 633 -8.24 53.30 1.35
N GLY A 634 -8.76 52.38 2.16
CA GLY A 634 -9.63 51.33 1.63
C GLY A 634 -9.96 50.28 2.68
N ASN A 635 -10.54 49.18 2.22
CA ASN A 635 -10.74 47.98 3.04
C ASN A 635 -9.43 47.17 3.20
N PHE A 636 -8.27 47.80 3.02
CA PHE A 636 -6.95 47.21 3.22
C PHE A 636 -6.48 47.51 4.66
N SER A 637 -5.72 46.60 5.27
CA SER A 637 -5.06 46.84 6.57
C SER A 637 -4.21 48.12 6.55
N HIS A 638 -4.21 48.89 7.65
CA HIS A 638 -3.70 50.26 7.81
C HIS A 638 -2.21 50.55 7.44
N HIS A 639 -1.48 49.60 6.87
CA HIS A 639 -0.07 49.71 6.44
C HIS A 639 0.07 49.33 4.97
N VAL A 640 -0.39 50.20 4.07
CA VAL A 640 -0.26 50.02 2.61
C VAL A 640 0.94 50.82 2.12
N LEU A 641 1.94 50.15 1.56
CA LEU A 641 3.03 50.82 0.83
C LEU A 641 2.53 51.13 -0.58
N SER A 642 2.50 52.41 -0.95
CA SER A 642 2.22 52.82 -2.32
C SER A 642 3.45 53.37 -3.01
N ALA A 643 3.50 53.29 -4.33
CA ALA A 643 4.47 53.99 -5.14
C ALA A 643 3.72 54.72 -6.27
N TRP A 644 4.00 56.00 -6.42
CA TRP A 644 3.39 56.86 -7.43
C TRP A 644 4.46 57.36 -8.39
N ASN A 645 4.27 57.08 -9.68
CA ASN A 645 5.06 57.64 -10.77
C ASN A 645 4.18 58.59 -11.58
N VAL A 646 4.47 59.88 -11.49
CA VAL A 646 3.72 60.95 -12.16
C VAL A 646 3.92 60.96 -13.68
N ASP A 647 5.11 60.57 -14.17
CA ASP A 647 5.45 60.60 -15.59
C ASP A 647 4.67 59.52 -16.37
N ASP A 648 4.57 58.33 -15.77
CA ASP A 648 3.86 57.18 -16.36
C ASP A 648 2.39 57.09 -15.90
N GLY A 649 1.96 57.96 -14.98
CA GLY A 649 0.62 57.92 -14.38
C GLY A 649 0.31 56.58 -13.72
N LYS A 650 1.32 55.99 -13.05
CA LYS A 650 1.27 54.64 -12.49
C LYS A 650 1.22 54.68 -10.97
N LEU A 651 0.15 54.14 -10.40
CA LEU A 651 0.02 53.87 -8.97
C LEU A 651 0.23 52.39 -8.72
N SER A 652 1.21 52.03 -7.89
CA SER A 652 1.42 50.66 -7.39
C SER A 652 1.08 50.62 -5.91
N VAL A 653 0.29 49.64 -5.48
CA VAL A 653 -0.23 49.49 -4.13
C VAL A 653 0.10 48.08 -3.65
N VAL A 654 0.89 47.96 -2.59
CA VAL A 654 1.28 46.66 -2.02
C VAL A 654 0.32 46.31 -0.89
N VAL A 655 -0.26 45.10 -0.94
CA VAL A 655 -1.13 44.58 0.11
C VAL A 655 -0.28 44.29 1.35
N GLY A 656 -0.68 44.86 2.50
CA GLY A 656 0.07 44.75 3.76
C GLY A 656 0.16 43.34 4.33
N LEU A 657 1.06 43.13 5.30
CA LEU A 657 1.39 41.83 5.90
C LEU A 657 0.21 41.12 6.60
N GLU A 658 -0.77 41.87 7.08
CA GLU A 658 -1.98 41.32 7.75
C GLU A 658 -3.19 41.21 6.81
N GLY A 659 -3.04 41.57 5.53
CA GLY A 659 -4.15 41.65 4.58
C GLY A 659 -4.21 40.46 3.63
N THR A 660 -5.35 39.76 3.59
CA THR A 660 -5.76 38.97 2.43
C THR A 660 -7.04 39.59 1.89
N LEU A 661 -7.06 39.93 0.61
CA LEU A 661 -8.24 40.44 -0.05
C LEU A 661 -9.05 39.28 -0.56
N SER A 662 -10.23 39.12 0.03
CA SER A 662 -11.17 38.10 -0.41
C SER A 662 -11.57 38.33 -1.87
N HIS A 663 -11.99 37.27 -2.54
CA HIS A 663 -12.66 37.30 -3.85
C HIS A 663 -13.94 38.16 -3.90
N GLN A 664 -14.35 38.79 -2.79
CA GLN A 664 -15.49 39.71 -2.74
C GLN A 664 -15.12 41.11 -3.30
N LEU A 665 -16.09 42.02 -3.33
CA LEU A 665 -15.89 43.40 -3.79
C LEU A 665 -14.96 44.17 -2.83
N ASN A 666 -13.78 44.52 -3.32
CA ASN A 666 -12.79 45.35 -2.64
C ASN A 666 -12.88 46.80 -3.12
N ILE A 667 -12.71 47.74 -2.19
CA ILE A 667 -12.82 49.18 -2.46
C ILE A 667 -11.62 49.90 -1.86
N TYR A 668 -11.01 50.77 -2.65
CA TYR A 668 -10.00 51.71 -2.18
C TYR A 668 -10.06 53.04 -2.91
N TRP A 669 -9.43 54.04 -2.32
CA TRP A 669 -9.42 55.38 -2.82
C TRP A 669 -8.12 56.10 -2.48
N PHE A 670 -7.77 57.04 -3.33
CA PHE A 670 -6.59 57.90 -3.20
C PHE A 670 -6.92 59.24 -3.83
N SER A 671 -6.17 60.28 -3.46
CA SER A 671 -6.43 61.63 -3.95
C SER A 671 -5.30 62.13 -4.83
N ILE A 672 -5.65 62.78 -5.93
CA ILE A 672 -4.73 63.36 -6.91
C ILE A 672 -5.18 64.75 -7.33
N ILE A 673 -4.27 65.56 -7.84
CA ILE A 673 -4.56 66.90 -8.37
C ILE A 673 -5.07 66.75 -9.81
N GLN A 674 -6.25 67.30 -10.09
CA GLN A 674 -6.81 67.35 -11.45
C GLN A 674 -5.91 68.09 -12.45
N PRO A 675 -5.92 67.71 -13.74
CA PRO A 675 -5.20 68.41 -14.79
C PRO A 675 -5.57 69.90 -14.87
N ASP A 676 -4.67 70.66 -15.49
CA ASP A 676 -4.73 72.12 -15.62
C ASP A 676 -5.67 72.60 -16.73
N GLU A 677 -5.82 71.81 -17.79
CA GLU A 677 -6.64 72.12 -18.97
C GLU A 677 -7.88 71.22 -19.03
N GLU A 678 -8.86 71.58 -19.86
CA GLU A 678 -10.01 70.72 -20.16
C GLU A 678 -9.53 69.41 -20.78
N ALA A 679 -9.30 68.41 -19.94
CA ALA A 679 -8.83 67.10 -20.35
C ALA A 679 -10.04 66.20 -20.66
N SER A 680 -10.03 65.56 -21.82
CA SER A 680 -10.85 64.37 -22.02
C SER A 680 -10.30 63.25 -21.14
N PHE A 681 -11.16 62.61 -20.35
CA PHE A 681 -10.84 61.44 -19.53
C PHE A 681 -9.93 60.42 -20.27
N PRO A 682 -9.03 59.70 -19.57
CA PRO A 682 -8.05 58.84 -20.18
C PRO A 682 -8.75 57.63 -20.79
N LYS A 683 -8.53 57.34 -22.08
CA LYS A 683 -9.22 56.25 -22.78
C LYS A 683 -8.72 54.84 -22.41
N ASN A 684 -7.46 54.72 -21.98
CA ASN A 684 -6.78 53.45 -21.77
C ASN A 684 -6.33 53.29 -20.31
N LEU A 685 -7.24 53.45 -19.36
CA LEU A 685 -6.93 53.17 -17.97
C LEU A 685 -6.95 51.66 -17.73
N THR A 686 -5.86 51.11 -17.22
CA THR A 686 -5.70 49.66 -17.03
C THR A 686 -5.30 49.32 -15.61
N MET A 687 -5.70 48.12 -15.17
CA MET A 687 -5.35 47.54 -13.89
C MET A 687 -4.65 46.19 -14.11
N ASP A 688 -3.56 45.96 -13.38
CA ASP A 688 -2.96 44.64 -13.20
C ASP A 688 -2.74 44.35 -11.72
N VAL A 689 -2.57 43.07 -11.38
CA VAL A 689 -2.33 42.64 -10.01
C VAL A 689 -1.40 41.43 -10.03
N THR A 690 -0.36 41.42 -9.20
CA THR A 690 0.40 40.20 -8.88
C THR A 690 -0.23 39.56 -7.65
N ILE A 691 -0.61 38.29 -7.73
CA ILE A 691 -1.44 37.66 -6.69
C ILE A 691 -0.63 37.13 -5.52
N GLU A 692 0.62 36.77 -5.73
CA GLU A 692 1.44 36.17 -4.70
C GLU A 692 2.92 36.50 -4.87
N CYS A 693 3.72 35.99 -3.95
CA CYS A 693 5.17 36.17 -3.88
C CYS A 693 5.82 34.81 -3.56
N GLY A 694 5.99 33.97 -4.57
CA GLY A 694 6.74 32.70 -4.55
C GLY A 694 7.98 32.76 -5.46
N ASN A 695 8.57 31.60 -5.78
CA ASN A 695 9.67 31.54 -6.77
C ASN A 695 9.14 31.87 -8.18
N PHE A 696 7.90 31.46 -8.46
CA PHE A 696 7.14 31.85 -9.65
C PHE A 696 5.79 32.44 -9.21
N ASP A 697 5.54 33.68 -9.62
CA ASP A 697 4.33 34.42 -9.25
C ASP A 697 3.25 34.29 -10.33
N SER A 698 2.01 34.10 -9.88
CA SER A 698 0.84 34.26 -10.73
C SER A 698 0.43 35.73 -10.88
N TYR A 699 -0.02 36.11 -12.07
CA TYR A 699 -0.45 37.48 -12.39
C TYR A 699 -1.87 37.54 -12.92
N LEU A 700 -2.56 38.66 -12.69
CA LEU A 700 -3.81 38.97 -13.36
C LEU A 700 -3.49 39.63 -14.70
N SER A 701 -4.15 39.18 -15.77
CA SER A 701 -4.03 39.82 -17.08
C SER A 701 -4.44 41.29 -17.00
N THR A 702 -3.68 42.17 -17.65
CA THR A 702 -3.95 43.61 -17.69
C THR A 702 -5.36 43.86 -18.23
N THR A 703 -6.22 44.40 -17.38
CA THR A 703 -7.63 44.62 -17.70
C THR A 703 -7.91 46.10 -17.87
N VAL A 704 -8.64 46.49 -18.91
CA VAL A 704 -9.12 47.87 -19.08
C VAL A 704 -10.19 48.14 -18.04
N MET A 705 -9.96 49.16 -17.21
CA MET A 705 -10.90 49.52 -16.16
C MET A 705 -12.16 50.17 -16.75
N VAL A 706 -13.32 49.76 -16.27
CA VAL A 706 -14.60 50.41 -16.58
C VAL A 706 -14.64 51.76 -15.87
N GLN A 707 -14.85 52.82 -16.61
CA GLN A 707 -14.91 54.19 -16.08
C GLN A 707 -16.36 54.62 -15.89
N SER A 708 -16.64 55.35 -14.81
CA SER A 708 -17.98 55.88 -14.57
C SER A 708 -18.42 56.87 -15.65
N ASN A 709 -19.64 56.71 -16.15
CA ASN A 709 -20.32 57.66 -17.02
C ASN A 709 -21.31 58.56 -16.26
N SER A 710 -21.38 58.42 -14.93
CA SER A 710 -22.32 59.18 -14.11
C SER A 710 -22.01 60.67 -14.14
N SER A 711 -23.04 61.49 -13.97
CA SER A 711 -22.87 62.94 -13.85
C SER A 711 -22.34 63.33 -12.47
N ILE A 712 -21.54 64.39 -12.42
CA ILE A 712 -21.20 65.11 -11.21
C ILE A 712 -21.64 66.55 -11.42
N LEU A 713 -22.47 67.10 -10.51
CA LEU A 713 -23.04 68.45 -10.62
C LEU A 713 -23.65 68.70 -12.02
N GLY A 714 -24.53 67.80 -12.46
CA GLY A 714 -25.24 67.90 -13.74
C GLY A 714 -24.38 67.73 -15.00
N VAL A 715 -23.04 67.64 -14.88
CA VAL A 715 -22.13 67.44 -16.02
C VAL A 715 -22.03 65.94 -16.36
N PRO A 716 -22.48 65.50 -17.55
CA PRO A 716 -22.44 64.10 -17.97
C PRO A 716 -21.00 63.58 -18.06
N ASN A 717 -20.78 62.31 -17.72
CA ASN A 717 -19.46 61.66 -17.72
C ASN A 717 -18.40 62.31 -16.80
N ALA A 718 -18.75 63.32 -15.99
CA ALA A 718 -17.79 63.99 -15.12
C ALA A 718 -17.28 63.12 -13.97
N ALA A 719 -17.89 61.95 -13.75
CA ALA A 719 -17.35 60.94 -12.85
C ALA A 719 -16.28 60.03 -13.48
N ALA A 720 -16.01 60.16 -14.78
CA ALA A 720 -14.88 59.49 -15.40
C ALA A 720 -13.57 60.06 -14.81
N PRO A 721 -12.55 59.22 -14.53
CA PRO A 721 -11.28 59.68 -13.98
C PRO A 721 -10.64 60.77 -14.84
N LEU A 722 -10.02 61.77 -14.19
CA LEU A 722 -9.31 62.88 -14.83
C LEU A 722 -10.12 63.71 -15.82
N TYR A 723 -11.45 63.57 -15.83
CA TYR A 723 -12.31 64.51 -16.54
C TYR A 723 -12.25 65.86 -15.82
N ALA A 724 -11.71 66.88 -16.48
CA ALA A 724 -11.59 68.22 -15.91
C ALA A 724 -12.42 69.23 -16.70
N LEU A 725 -13.24 70.01 -16.00
CA LEU A 725 -14.07 71.06 -16.59
C LEU A 725 -14.13 72.27 -15.65
N ALA A 726 -13.74 73.44 -16.15
CA ALA A 726 -13.90 74.69 -15.39
C ALA A 726 -15.39 75.06 -15.28
N MET A 727 -15.84 75.46 -14.10
CA MET A 727 -17.22 75.95 -13.90
C MET A 727 -17.34 77.38 -14.40
N GLU A 728 -18.11 77.59 -15.46
CA GLU A 728 -18.25 78.89 -16.14
C GLU A 728 -19.71 79.18 -16.50
N SER A 729 -20.04 80.49 -16.59
CA SER A 729 -21.35 80.90 -17.08
C SER A 729 -21.40 80.85 -18.60
N ILE A 730 -22.44 80.24 -19.13
CA ILE A 730 -22.73 80.16 -20.56
C ILE A 730 -23.47 81.44 -20.96
N GLU A 731 -22.89 82.19 -21.90
CA GLU A 731 -23.45 83.42 -22.49
C GLU A 731 -24.07 84.39 -21.46
N PRO A 732 -23.31 84.89 -20.47
CA PRO A 732 -23.86 85.82 -19.48
C PRO A 732 -24.30 87.13 -20.15
N ARG A 733 -25.52 87.59 -19.85
CA ARG A 733 -26.07 88.84 -20.38
C ARG A 733 -26.44 89.80 -19.25
N LEU A 734 -26.16 91.08 -19.44
CA LEU A 734 -26.58 92.14 -18.55
C LEU A 734 -27.51 93.10 -19.28
N ILE A 735 -28.74 93.19 -18.80
CA ILE A 735 -29.79 94.08 -19.31
C ILE A 735 -29.99 95.19 -18.29
N TYR A 736 -30.15 96.43 -18.74
CA TYR A 736 -30.41 97.56 -17.84
C TYR A 736 -31.41 98.53 -18.49
N VAL A 737 -32.11 99.30 -17.66
CA VAL A 737 -33.28 100.08 -18.10
C VAL A 737 -32.97 101.55 -18.35
N SER A 738 -31.99 102.13 -17.65
CA SER A 738 -31.71 103.58 -17.69
C SER A 738 -30.22 103.91 -17.81
N PRO A 739 -29.74 104.52 -18.90
CA PRO A 739 -28.33 104.89 -19.07
C PRO A 739 -27.93 106.20 -18.35
N PHE A 740 -28.85 106.89 -17.67
CA PHE A 740 -28.60 108.26 -17.19
C PHE A 740 -27.73 108.29 -15.92
N PRO A 741 -26.67 109.12 -15.86
CA PRO A 741 -25.76 109.24 -14.70
C PRO A 741 -26.46 109.59 -13.38
N GLY A 742 -26.01 109.02 -12.27
CA GLY A 742 -26.49 109.35 -10.92
C GLY A 742 -27.93 108.90 -10.57
N LEU A 743 -28.68 108.31 -11.51
CA LEU A 743 -30.00 107.73 -11.24
C LEU A 743 -29.90 106.26 -10.82
N SER A 744 -30.91 105.80 -10.08
CA SER A 744 -31.12 104.37 -9.83
C SER A 744 -31.47 103.66 -11.14
N ASN A 745 -30.74 102.60 -11.45
CA ASN A 745 -30.91 101.79 -12.64
C ASN A 745 -31.18 100.35 -12.22
N MET A 746 -32.22 99.75 -12.80
CA MET A 746 -32.51 98.34 -12.61
C MET A 746 -31.65 97.54 -13.59
N PHE A 747 -30.81 96.67 -13.05
CA PHE A 747 -30.02 95.70 -13.77
C PHE A 747 -30.68 94.34 -13.65
N GLN A 748 -30.80 93.64 -14.77
CA GLN A 748 -31.17 92.25 -14.85
C GLN A 748 -29.98 91.49 -15.40
N ALA A 749 -29.40 90.61 -14.60
CA ALA A 749 -28.29 89.76 -15.02
C ALA A 749 -28.82 88.35 -15.30
N GLN A 750 -28.59 87.85 -16.52
CA GLN A 750 -29.04 86.55 -17.00
C GLN A 750 -27.85 85.61 -17.18
N PHE A 751 -27.97 84.40 -16.65
CA PHE A 751 -26.92 83.38 -16.66
C PHE A 751 -27.47 82.00 -16.91
N MET A 752 -26.75 81.22 -17.71
CA MET A 752 -26.80 79.76 -17.68
C MET A 752 -25.45 79.25 -17.20
N TRP A 753 -25.37 78.01 -16.72
CA TRP A 753 -24.12 77.42 -16.23
C TRP A 753 -23.81 76.10 -16.93
N ASN A 754 -22.53 75.83 -17.15
CA ASN A 754 -22.07 74.57 -17.75
C ASN A 754 -22.09 73.39 -16.76
N SER A 755 -22.30 73.65 -15.47
CA SER A 755 -22.52 72.68 -14.39
C SER A 755 -23.61 73.16 -13.43
N ASP A 756 -24.06 72.27 -12.54
CA ASP A 756 -24.86 72.64 -11.38
C ASP A 756 -23.98 73.38 -10.35
N LEU A 757 -24.57 74.32 -9.62
CA LEU A 757 -23.92 75.01 -8.50
C LEU A 757 -24.68 74.70 -7.19
N PRO A 758 -24.05 74.00 -6.23
CA PRO A 758 -24.73 73.61 -4.99
C PRO A 758 -24.93 74.80 -4.05
N ALA A 759 -26.07 74.83 -3.35
CA ALA A 759 -26.43 75.93 -2.46
C ALA A 759 -25.52 76.08 -1.23
N SER A 760 -24.98 74.98 -0.70
CA SER A 760 -24.38 74.97 0.64
C SER A 760 -23.15 75.87 0.77
N PHE A 761 -22.40 76.13 -0.32
CA PHE A 761 -21.14 76.88 -0.25
C PHE A 761 -20.79 77.69 -1.50
N THR A 762 -21.77 78.03 -2.35
CA THR A 762 -21.51 78.73 -3.61
C THR A 762 -21.85 80.21 -3.54
N ASN A 763 -20.84 81.04 -3.82
CA ASN A 763 -21.01 82.46 -4.09
C ASN A 763 -20.74 82.72 -5.58
N VAL A 764 -21.74 83.26 -6.28
CA VAL A 764 -21.58 83.79 -7.63
C VAL A 764 -21.29 85.26 -7.51
N THR A 765 -20.15 85.71 -8.03
CA THR A 765 -19.83 87.14 -7.98
C THR A 765 -19.80 87.74 -9.36
N LEU A 766 -20.53 88.85 -9.52
CA LEU A 766 -20.58 89.66 -10.72
C LEU A 766 -19.64 90.85 -10.54
N SER A 767 -18.61 90.93 -11.36
CA SER A 767 -17.68 92.06 -11.40
C SER A 767 -18.05 93.05 -12.51
N GLY A 768 -17.39 94.21 -12.54
CA GLY A 768 -17.55 95.20 -13.61
C GLY A 768 -18.41 96.40 -13.23
N PHE A 769 -18.95 96.45 -12.00
CA PHE A 769 -19.77 97.56 -11.51
C PHE A 769 -18.95 98.64 -10.79
N ARG A 770 -17.71 98.89 -11.26
CA ARG A 770 -16.84 99.91 -10.66
C ARG A 770 -17.44 101.31 -10.90
N ASN A 771 -17.20 102.25 -9.99
CA ASN A 771 -17.69 103.64 -10.04
C ASN A 771 -19.21 103.85 -9.84
N MET A 772 -19.99 102.79 -9.59
CA MET A 772 -21.39 102.91 -9.16
C MET A 772 -21.49 103.73 -7.87
N GLN A 773 -22.56 104.52 -7.72
CA GLN A 773 -22.76 105.39 -6.55
C GLN A 773 -23.52 104.71 -5.40
N THR A 774 -23.94 103.45 -5.59
CA THR A 774 -24.49 102.63 -4.51
C THR A 774 -23.40 102.39 -3.45
N ARG A 775 -23.65 102.77 -2.19
CA ARG A 775 -22.74 102.45 -1.08
C ARG A 775 -22.65 100.94 -0.89
N SER A 776 -21.49 100.45 -0.44
CA SER A 776 -21.35 99.05 -0.07
C SER A 776 -22.43 98.64 0.94
N THR A 777 -23.11 97.53 0.68
CA THR A 777 -24.23 97.06 1.49
C THR A 777 -24.34 95.54 1.41
N ASN A 778 -24.72 94.89 2.51
CA ASN A 778 -25.06 93.47 2.57
C ASN A 778 -26.58 93.21 2.55
N ARG A 779 -27.38 94.26 2.28
CA ARG A 779 -28.85 94.19 2.22
C ARG A 779 -29.39 94.67 0.87
N LEU A 780 -28.60 94.57 -0.21
CA LEU A 780 -29.10 94.95 -1.54
C LEU A 780 -30.16 93.94 -1.96
N ARG A 781 -31.37 94.38 -2.27
CA ARG A 781 -32.42 93.48 -2.74
C ARG A 781 -32.06 92.94 -4.13
N CYS A 782 -32.09 91.62 -4.25
CA CYS A 782 -31.89 90.89 -5.48
C CYS A 782 -33.02 89.91 -5.69
N ASP A 783 -33.94 90.23 -6.58
CA ASP A 783 -35.05 89.35 -6.90
C ASP A 783 -34.61 88.40 -8.03
N SER A 784 -34.55 87.09 -7.75
CA SER A 784 -34.15 86.06 -8.71
C SER A 784 -35.35 85.31 -9.28
N TYR A 785 -35.23 84.87 -10.53
CA TYR A 785 -36.15 83.96 -11.21
C TYR A 785 -35.37 82.79 -11.81
N PRO A 786 -35.73 81.52 -11.52
CA PRO A 786 -36.74 81.07 -10.55
C PRO A 786 -36.49 81.56 -9.11
N THR A 787 -37.56 81.79 -8.35
CA THR A 787 -37.45 82.29 -6.97
C THR A 787 -36.92 81.20 -6.03
N GLY A 788 -36.08 81.57 -5.06
CA GLY A 788 -35.59 80.64 -4.02
C GLY A 788 -34.22 80.02 -4.30
N VAL A 789 -33.58 80.38 -5.41
CA VAL A 789 -32.25 79.88 -5.82
C VAL A 789 -31.11 80.81 -5.42
N PHE A 790 -31.34 82.11 -5.39
CA PHE A 790 -30.39 83.09 -4.84
C PHE A 790 -30.98 83.77 -3.62
N GLN A 791 -30.11 84.08 -2.65
CA GLN A 791 -30.52 84.80 -1.45
C GLN A 791 -31.12 86.16 -1.86
N PRO A 792 -32.30 86.54 -1.35
CA PRO A 792 -32.99 87.77 -1.77
C PRO A 792 -32.24 89.05 -1.35
N LEU A 793 -31.19 88.92 -0.53
CA LEU A 793 -30.28 89.98 -0.13
C LEU A 793 -28.87 89.63 -0.61
N CYS A 794 -28.32 90.46 -1.48
CA CYS A 794 -26.96 90.37 -1.99
C CYS A 794 -26.02 91.32 -1.27
N VAL A 795 -24.72 91.05 -1.44
CA VAL A 795 -23.65 91.90 -0.97
C VAL A 795 -23.06 92.68 -2.14
N PHE A 796 -23.17 94.00 -2.12
CA PHE A 796 -22.50 94.88 -3.07
C PHE A 796 -21.31 95.56 -2.40
N GLU A 797 -20.14 95.48 -3.03
CA GLU A 797 -18.92 96.16 -2.62
C GLU A 797 -18.55 97.23 -3.65
N GLN A 798 -18.77 98.49 -3.28
CA GLN A 798 -18.63 99.64 -4.18
C GLN A 798 -17.19 99.83 -4.68
N GLN A 799 -16.18 99.67 -3.82
CA GLN A 799 -14.77 99.87 -4.18
C GLN A 799 -14.26 98.83 -5.18
N GLN A 800 -14.73 97.60 -5.08
CA GLN A 800 -14.34 96.51 -5.99
C GLN A 800 -15.23 96.46 -7.24
N GLY A 801 -16.41 97.08 -7.18
CA GLY A 801 -17.43 96.98 -8.21
C GLY A 801 -18.00 95.56 -8.33
N ARG A 802 -18.17 94.90 -7.18
CA ARG A 802 -18.50 93.47 -7.08
C ARG A 802 -19.85 93.27 -6.42
N LEU A 803 -20.73 92.53 -7.08
CA LEU A 803 -21.99 92.05 -6.52
C LEU A 803 -21.89 90.55 -6.25
N THR A 804 -22.03 90.14 -4.99
CA THR A 804 -21.99 88.74 -4.56
C THR A 804 -23.40 88.24 -4.34
N LEU A 805 -23.79 87.24 -5.13
CA LEU A 805 -25.03 86.47 -5.02
C LEU A 805 -24.70 85.17 -4.28
N ARG A 806 -25.38 84.91 -3.15
CA ARG A 806 -25.28 83.62 -2.48
C ARG A 806 -26.32 82.67 -3.04
N VAL A 807 -25.90 81.49 -3.49
CA VAL A 807 -26.81 80.43 -3.92
C VAL A 807 -27.45 79.81 -2.68
N ILE A 808 -28.76 79.55 -2.72
CA ILE A 808 -29.58 78.94 -1.66
C ILE A 808 -30.56 77.93 -2.28
N GLY A 809 -31.34 77.23 -1.45
CA GLY A 809 -32.34 76.28 -1.94
C GLY A 809 -31.71 75.05 -2.60
N GLU A 810 -32.28 74.59 -3.72
CA GLU A 810 -31.80 73.43 -4.51
C GLU A 810 -30.56 73.76 -5.35
N GLY A 811 -30.10 75.00 -5.35
CA GLY A 811 -28.95 75.44 -6.13
C GLY A 811 -29.31 75.86 -7.56
N VAL A 812 -28.28 76.07 -8.37
CA VAL A 812 -28.41 76.39 -9.80
C VAL A 812 -28.26 75.10 -10.60
N LYS A 813 -29.18 74.85 -11.52
CA LYS A 813 -29.10 73.71 -12.45
C LYS A 813 -28.42 74.07 -13.76
N ARG A 814 -27.66 73.12 -14.28
CA ARG A 814 -26.94 73.19 -15.55
C ARG A 814 -27.90 73.54 -16.68
N GLN A 815 -27.45 74.43 -17.57
CA GLN A 815 -28.18 74.87 -18.78
C GLN A 815 -29.58 75.46 -18.52
N GLN A 816 -29.96 75.70 -17.26
CA GLN A 816 -31.18 76.43 -16.94
C GLN A 816 -30.87 77.93 -16.86
N LEU A 817 -31.77 78.75 -17.40
CA LEU A 817 -31.63 80.21 -17.39
C LEU A 817 -32.08 80.78 -16.05
N TYR A 818 -31.19 81.54 -15.42
CA TYR A 818 -31.45 82.29 -14.20
C TYR A 818 -31.33 83.78 -14.47
N SER A 819 -32.30 84.56 -14.00
CA SER A 819 -32.25 86.02 -14.06
C SER A 819 -32.29 86.62 -12.66
N VAL A 820 -31.38 87.55 -12.36
CA VAL A 820 -31.33 88.27 -11.08
C VAL A 820 -31.47 89.76 -11.32
N ASN A 821 -32.52 90.35 -10.75
CA ASN A 821 -32.81 91.77 -10.83
C ASN A 821 -32.30 92.48 -9.58
N PHE A 822 -31.53 93.55 -9.75
CA PHE A 822 -31.03 94.38 -8.65
C PHE A 822 -30.93 95.84 -9.10
N THR A 823 -30.88 96.77 -8.15
CA THR A 823 -30.85 98.20 -8.46
C THR A 823 -29.53 98.81 -7.97
N LEU A 824 -28.76 99.40 -8.87
CA LEU A 824 -27.58 100.19 -8.53
C LEU A 824 -27.73 101.62 -9.04
N VAL A 825 -27.08 102.58 -8.38
CA VAL A 825 -27.03 103.98 -8.81
C VAL A 825 -25.88 104.14 -9.80
N ASN A 826 -26.21 104.59 -11.01
CA ASN A 826 -25.25 104.78 -12.10
C ASN A 826 -24.09 105.73 -11.69
N PRO A 827 -22.88 105.60 -12.29
CA PRO A 827 -21.75 106.48 -12.03
C PRO A 827 -22.07 107.96 -12.32
N VAL A 828 -21.35 108.89 -11.69
CA VAL A 828 -21.44 110.33 -12.00
C VAL A 828 -20.36 110.67 -13.05
N GLY A 829 -20.70 110.60 -14.34
CA GLY A 829 -19.79 110.87 -15.48
C GLY A 829 -20.18 110.11 -16.76
N GLU A 830 -19.51 110.38 -17.90
CA GLU A 830 -19.63 109.56 -19.13
C GLU A 830 -19.19 108.11 -18.81
N ALA A 831 -20.14 107.20 -18.67
CA ALA A 831 -19.86 105.78 -18.55
C ALA A 831 -19.62 105.20 -19.94
N LYS A 832 -18.41 104.67 -20.21
CA LYS A 832 -18.15 103.92 -21.45
C LYS A 832 -18.69 102.49 -21.28
N PHE A 833 -19.47 102.05 -22.26
CA PHE A 833 -20.17 100.76 -22.25
C PHE A 833 -19.22 99.54 -22.10
N GLY A 834 -17.94 99.71 -22.45
CA GLY A 834 -16.91 98.67 -22.31
C GLY A 834 -16.37 98.44 -20.89
N ASP A 835 -16.74 99.26 -19.91
CA ASP A 835 -16.17 99.18 -18.55
C ASP A 835 -16.88 98.15 -17.64
N VAL A 836 -18.05 97.65 -18.04
CA VAL A 836 -18.80 96.60 -17.33
C VAL A 836 -18.49 95.25 -17.98
N ASN A 837 -17.28 94.73 -17.74
CA ASN A 837 -16.99 93.34 -18.09
C ASN A 837 -17.51 92.43 -16.98
N LEU A 838 -18.61 91.76 -17.28
CA LEU A 838 -19.29 90.92 -16.33
C LEU A 838 -18.59 89.56 -16.27
N THR A 839 -17.61 89.47 -15.38
CA THR A 839 -16.97 88.21 -15.04
C THR A 839 -17.71 87.57 -13.88
N THR A 840 -18.16 86.34 -14.11
CA THR A 840 -18.73 85.48 -13.07
C THR A 840 -17.61 84.64 -12.49
N SER A 841 -17.34 84.74 -11.20
CA SER A 841 -16.50 83.76 -10.51
C SER A 841 -17.32 82.98 -9.49
N VAL A 842 -17.11 81.67 -9.50
CA VAL A 842 -17.65 80.72 -8.53
C VAL A 842 -16.54 80.41 -7.55
N TYR A 843 -16.78 80.68 -6.27
CA TYR A 843 -15.90 80.20 -5.21
C TYR A 843 -16.56 79.04 -4.50
N LEU A 844 -15.94 77.87 -4.61
CA LEU A 844 -16.21 76.73 -3.75
C LEU A 844 -15.08 76.65 -2.71
N PRO A 845 -15.37 76.70 -1.40
CA PRO A 845 -14.34 76.46 -0.40
C PRO A 845 -13.77 75.04 -0.55
N PRO A 846 -12.52 74.80 -0.15
CA PRO A 846 -11.93 73.46 -0.15
C PRO A 846 -12.80 72.54 0.71
N VAL A 847 -13.45 71.57 0.05
CA VAL A 847 -14.20 70.52 0.74
C VAL A 847 -13.16 69.54 1.28
N TRP A 848 -12.88 69.64 2.58
CA TRP A 848 -12.19 68.58 3.30
C TRP A 848 -13.23 67.49 3.54
N VAL A 849 -13.19 66.42 2.74
CA VAL A 849 -13.94 65.21 3.07
C VAL A 849 -13.21 64.59 4.26
N GLN A 850 -13.63 64.95 5.48
CA GLN A 850 -13.22 64.23 6.68
C GLN A 850 -13.85 62.83 6.61
N HIS A 851 -13.05 61.85 6.21
CA HIS A 851 -13.39 60.45 6.36
C HIS A 851 -13.26 60.10 7.84
N SER A 852 -14.37 60.15 8.58
CA SER A 852 -14.43 59.64 9.95
C SER A 852 -14.28 58.11 9.90
N PHE A 853 -13.12 57.61 10.32
CA PHE A 853 -12.89 56.18 10.53
C PHE A 853 -13.44 55.78 11.91
N VAL A 854 -14.31 54.77 11.95
CA VAL A 854 -14.47 53.90 13.13
C VAL A 854 -14.06 52.50 12.69
N SER A 855 -12.96 52.04 13.29
CA SER A 855 -12.37 50.70 13.17
C SER A 855 -13.28 49.62 13.80
N PRO A 856 -13.21 48.36 13.35
CA PRO A 856 -14.05 47.27 13.86
C PRO A 856 -13.47 46.66 15.14
N ILE A 857 -14.09 46.91 16.29
CA ILE A 857 -14.02 46.02 17.46
C ILE A 857 -15.44 45.86 18.03
N LEU A 858 -16.04 44.71 17.69
CA LEU A 858 -16.93 43.82 18.44
C LEU A 858 -17.93 44.35 19.50
N THR A 859 -19.12 43.74 19.43
CA THR A 859 -20.19 43.53 20.42
C THR A 859 -21.40 44.46 20.41
N ASP A 860 -22.56 43.80 20.30
CA ASP A 860 -23.92 44.30 20.48
C ASP A 860 -24.06 45.31 21.62
N THR A 861 -24.68 46.45 21.36
CA THR A 861 -26.05 46.74 21.80
C THR A 861 -26.47 48.16 21.42
N SER A 862 -27.74 48.28 21.07
CA SER A 862 -28.54 49.45 20.70
C SER A 862 -28.22 50.78 21.41
N THR A 863 -28.17 51.88 20.66
CA THR A 863 -29.15 53.00 20.71
C THR A 863 -28.81 54.10 19.69
N SER A 864 -29.87 54.80 19.28
CA SER A 864 -30.02 55.72 18.15
C SER A 864 -29.23 57.04 18.20
N ALA A 865 -28.67 57.46 17.06
CA ALA A 865 -28.54 58.87 16.67
C ALA A 865 -28.41 59.00 15.14
N ASP A 866 -29.24 59.84 14.53
CA ASP A 866 -29.37 60.10 13.09
C ASP A 866 -28.07 60.61 12.45
N VAL A 867 -27.51 59.83 11.52
CA VAL A 867 -26.52 60.30 10.55
C VAL A 867 -26.90 59.72 9.18
N ILE A 868 -27.15 60.61 8.23
CA ILE A 868 -27.54 60.30 6.85
C ILE A 868 -26.31 59.72 6.13
N SER A 869 -26.12 58.40 6.21
CA SER A 869 -25.15 57.66 5.41
C SER A 869 -25.77 57.29 4.06
N GLU A 870 -25.04 57.49 2.96
CA GLU A 870 -25.38 56.91 1.65
C GLU A 870 -25.63 55.41 1.80
N GLN A 871 -26.91 55.04 1.74
CA GLN A 871 -27.40 53.71 2.04
C GLN A 871 -27.20 52.82 0.81
N PHE A 872 -26.00 52.27 0.63
CA PHE A 872 -25.81 51.11 -0.24
C PHE A 872 -26.24 49.86 0.53
N CYS A 873 -27.09 49.06 -0.11
CA CYS A 873 -27.68 47.84 0.42
C CYS A 873 -26.61 46.94 1.06
N LYS A 874 -26.63 46.81 2.39
CA LYS A 874 -26.05 45.67 3.11
C LYS A 874 -26.96 44.45 2.86
N THR A 875 -26.70 43.72 1.79
CA THR A 875 -27.13 42.32 1.68
C THR A 875 -26.05 41.53 0.99
N THR A 876 -25.40 40.65 1.75
CA THR A 876 -24.52 39.58 1.27
C THR A 876 -25.34 38.58 0.45
N ALA A 877 -25.45 38.80 -0.87
CA ALA A 877 -25.78 37.77 -1.86
C ALA A 877 -25.68 38.35 -3.29
N ASN A 878 -24.94 37.65 -4.14
CA ASN A 878 -25.02 37.64 -5.62
C ASN A 878 -24.33 38.76 -6.41
N VAL A 879 -23.12 38.45 -6.90
CA VAL A 879 -22.53 39.04 -8.11
C VAL A 879 -22.65 38.00 -9.23
N CYS A 880 -23.62 38.17 -10.12
CA CYS A 880 -23.54 37.84 -11.55
C CYS A 880 -24.83 38.31 -12.23
N THR A 881 -24.70 38.96 -13.39
CA THR A 881 -25.74 39.62 -14.22
C THR A 881 -26.10 41.07 -13.88
N MET A 882 -25.10 41.94 -13.74
CA MET A 882 -25.28 43.40 -13.86
C MET A 882 -24.70 44.03 -15.15
N ASN A 883 -24.25 43.22 -16.12
CA ASN A 883 -23.70 43.74 -17.39
C ASN A 883 -24.75 44.23 -18.43
N ARG A 884 -26.03 44.36 -18.06
CA ARG A 884 -27.05 44.94 -18.96
C ARG A 884 -27.99 45.99 -18.35
N ALA A 885 -27.99 46.20 -17.04
CA ALA A 885 -28.96 47.10 -16.38
C ALA A 885 -28.37 48.46 -15.94
N LEU A 886 -27.04 48.63 -15.93
CA LEU A 886 -26.41 49.92 -15.60
C LEU A 886 -26.41 50.93 -16.78
N HIS A 887 -26.96 50.55 -17.93
CA HIS A 887 -27.00 51.42 -19.11
C HIS A 887 -28.14 52.44 -19.15
N SER A 888 -29.04 52.52 -18.15
CA SER A 888 -30.17 53.48 -18.21
C SER A 888 -30.73 53.96 -16.86
N CYS A 889 -29.90 54.17 -15.85
CA CYS A 889 -30.35 54.85 -14.63
C CYS A 889 -29.45 56.05 -14.34
N SER A 890 -29.79 57.20 -14.94
CA SER A 890 -29.24 58.49 -14.51
C SER A 890 -29.78 58.81 -13.12
N PHE A 891 -28.90 58.87 -12.13
CA PHE A 891 -29.23 59.41 -10.83
C PHE A 891 -29.28 60.94 -10.95
N ASP A 892 -30.48 61.50 -10.95
CA ASP A 892 -30.70 62.95 -10.83
C ASP A 892 -31.26 63.22 -9.42
N GLN A 893 -30.64 64.16 -8.71
CA GLN A 893 -30.79 64.34 -7.25
C GLN A 893 -32.11 65.00 -6.83
N ASP A 894 -33.01 65.37 -7.74
CA ASP A 894 -34.05 66.37 -7.44
C ASP A 894 -35.51 65.92 -7.51
N THR A 895 -35.84 64.65 -7.75
CA THR A 895 -37.22 64.19 -7.53
C THR A 895 -37.28 62.79 -6.94
N GLY A 896 -37.67 62.69 -5.67
CA GLY A 896 -37.91 61.43 -4.97
C GLY A 896 -39.13 60.63 -5.47
N SER A 897 -39.44 60.61 -6.77
CA SER A 897 -40.67 60.00 -7.29
C SER A 897 -40.52 58.95 -8.39
N GLN A 898 -39.37 58.76 -9.04
CA GLN A 898 -39.25 57.71 -10.08
C GLN A 898 -39.06 56.28 -9.51
N VAL A 899 -38.62 56.14 -8.26
CA VAL A 899 -38.64 54.85 -7.55
C VAL A 899 -40.06 54.48 -7.13
N VAL A 900 -40.89 55.48 -6.78
CA VAL A 900 -42.30 55.29 -6.38
C VAL A 900 -43.17 54.88 -7.57
N GLU A 901 -42.84 55.32 -8.78
CA GLU A 901 -43.54 54.92 -10.02
C GLU A 901 -43.14 53.51 -10.48
N CYS A 902 -41.87 53.14 -10.29
CA CYS A 902 -41.40 51.76 -10.50
C CYS A 902 -41.99 50.79 -9.45
N LEU A 903 -42.15 51.24 -8.20
CA LEU A 903 -42.84 50.50 -7.13
C LEU A 903 -44.37 50.45 -7.32
N ARG A 904 -45.02 51.48 -7.87
CA ARG A 904 -46.46 51.46 -8.20
C ARG A 904 -46.78 50.47 -9.31
N ASN A 905 -45.94 50.34 -10.34
CA ASN A 905 -46.14 49.33 -11.38
C ASN A 905 -45.95 47.91 -10.83
N CYS A 906 -45.03 47.71 -9.88
CA CYS A 906 -44.87 46.43 -9.17
C CYS A 906 -46.05 46.10 -8.23
N ASN A 907 -46.69 47.12 -7.63
CA ASN A 907 -47.80 46.95 -6.69
C ASN A 907 -49.18 46.81 -7.37
N SER A 908 -49.29 47.08 -8.67
CA SER A 908 -50.55 46.93 -9.44
C SER A 908 -50.84 45.50 -9.91
N SER A 909 -49.86 44.58 -9.78
CA SER A 909 -50.00 43.15 -10.13
C SER A 909 -50.39 42.23 -8.97
N ALA A 910 -50.53 42.75 -7.75
CA ALA A 910 -50.98 41.99 -6.58
C ALA A 910 -52.43 42.34 -6.26
N GLY A 911 -53.36 41.49 -6.70
CA GLY A 911 -54.77 41.57 -6.34
C GLY A 911 -54.99 41.49 -4.82
N GLU A 912 -56.10 42.06 -4.37
CA GLU A 912 -56.53 42.24 -2.98
C GLU A 912 -56.27 41.03 -2.06
N ILE A 913 -55.65 41.25 -0.89
CA ILE A 913 -55.48 40.22 0.15
C ILE A 913 -55.99 40.74 1.51
N GLY A 914 -56.85 39.91 2.13
CA GLY A 914 -57.48 40.10 3.44
C GLY A 914 -56.55 39.88 4.64
N TRP A 915 -57.11 40.08 5.83
CA TRP A 915 -56.39 40.47 7.05
C TRP A 915 -55.79 39.28 7.84
N ASN A 916 -54.72 38.65 7.36
CA ASN A 916 -53.99 37.65 8.14
C ASN A 916 -52.46 37.88 8.15
N THR A 917 -51.86 38.02 9.34
CA THR A 917 -50.49 38.50 9.57
C THR A 917 -49.39 37.44 9.40
N LYS A 918 -49.72 36.26 8.86
CA LYS A 918 -48.73 35.22 8.50
C LYS A 918 -48.21 35.36 7.07
N ASP A 919 -49.00 35.95 6.16
CA ASP A 919 -48.63 36.13 4.75
C ASP A 919 -47.71 37.35 4.52
N LEU A 920 -47.75 38.35 5.40
CA LEU A 920 -46.94 39.57 5.30
C LEU A 920 -45.42 39.30 5.45
N ARG A 921 -45.02 38.23 6.17
CA ARG A 921 -43.61 37.83 6.29
C ARG A 921 -43.11 36.98 5.12
N SER A 922 -44.00 36.30 4.41
CA SER A 922 -43.63 35.50 3.22
C SER A 922 -43.51 36.35 1.94
N SER A 923 -44.19 37.50 1.88
CA SER A 923 -44.25 38.33 0.67
C SER A 923 -43.18 39.42 0.59
N CYS A 924 -42.41 39.69 1.66
CA CYS A 924 -41.32 40.69 1.64
C CYS A 924 -39.89 40.12 1.70
N CYS A 925 -39.72 38.81 1.88
CA CYS A 925 -38.42 38.15 1.77
C CYS A 925 -38.56 36.82 1.01
N GLY A 926 -37.97 36.70 -0.19
CA GLY A 926 -37.67 35.36 -0.72
C GLY A 926 -37.53 35.15 -2.22
N LEU A 927 -37.90 36.06 -3.12
CA LEU A 927 -38.00 35.70 -4.55
C LEU A 927 -36.69 35.74 -5.37
N ARG A 928 -35.54 36.13 -4.79
CA ARG A 928 -34.23 36.07 -5.51
C ARG A 928 -33.21 35.08 -4.96
N CYS A 929 -33.29 34.66 -3.70
CA CYS A 929 -32.47 33.55 -3.20
C CYS A 929 -32.93 32.20 -3.77
N PHE A 930 -34.19 32.08 -4.21
CA PHE A 930 -34.70 30.87 -4.86
C PHE A 930 -34.18 30.68 -6.29
N GLN A 931 -33.77 31.73 -6.99
CA GLN A 931 -33.35 31.63 -8.41
C GLN A 931 -31.94 31.04 -8.58
N ASP A 932 -31.01 31.36 -7.66
CA ASP A 932 -29.68 30.73 -7.63
C ASP A 932 -29.69 29.33 -6.99
N CYS A 933 -30.69 29.04 -6.14
CA CYS A 933 -30.95 27.69 -5.66
C CYS A 933 -31.54 26.81 -6.78
N TRP A 934 -32.45 27.36 -7.60
CA TRP A 934 -33.07 26.69 -8.75
C TRP A 934 -32.09 26.40 -9.89
N ASN A 935 -31.14 27.30 -10.18
CA ASN A 935 -30.16 27.06 -11.24
C ASN A 935 -29.08 26.03 -10.87
N ARG A 936 -28.90 25.72 -9.58
CA ARG A 936 -27.88 24.76 -9.11
C ARG A 936 -28.32 23.30 -9.15
N SER A 937 -29.60 23.01 -9.38
CA SER A 937 -30.18 21.65 -9.22
C SER A 937 -31.06 21.19 -10.39
N LEU A 938 -31.07 21.92 -11.51
CA LEU A 938 -31.91 21.61 -12.66
C LEU A 938 -31.25 20.58 -13.59
N GLN A 939 -31.70 19.31 -13.54
CA GLN A 939 -31.45 18.33 -14.60
C GLN A 939 -32.69 18.18 -15.49
N LEU A 940 -32.51 18.49 -16.78
CA LEU A 940 -33.51 18.22 -17.80
C LEU A 940 -33.30 16.81 -18.36
N LEU A 941 -34.18 15.87 -18.01
CA LEU A 941 -34.26 14.57 -18.69
C LEU A 941 -35.39 14.62 -19.72
N ASN A 942 -35.03 14.43 -21.00
CA ASN A 942 -35.98 14.24 -22.08
C ASN A 942 -36.28 12.74 -22.22
N ALA A 943 -37.40 12.27 -21.65
CA ALA A 943 -37.90 10.92 -21.93
C ALA A 943 -38.77 10.95 -23.20
N THR A 944 -38.47 10.11 -24.18
CA THR A 944 -39.26 9.95 -25.42
C THR A 944 -40.28 8.81 -25.25
N SER A 945 -41.52 9.02 -25.73
CA SER A 945 -42.71 8.21 -25.41
C SER A 945 -42.70 6.75 -25.86
N CYS A 946 -43.36 5.90 -25.06
CA CYS A 946 -44.01 4.65 -25.48
C CYS A 946 -45.03 4.94 -26.62
N HIS A 947 -45.19 4.03 -27.58
CA HIS A 947 -45.95 4.25 -28.83
C HIS A 947 -47.35 4.88 -28.62
N SER A 948 -47.69 5.86 -29.47
CA SER A 948 -48.96 6.58 -29.40
C SER A 948 -50.15 5.67 -29.69
N GLY A 949 -51.02 5.46 -28.71
CA GLY A 949 -52.33 4.85 -28.97
C GLY A 949 -53.20 4.46 -27.78
N ASN A 950 -52.63 4.16 -26.60
CA ASN A 950 -53.44 3.79 -25.42
C ASN A 950 -52.75 4.19 -24.11
N LEU A 951 -53.56 4.50 -23.09
CA LEU A 951 -53.15 4.92 -21.74
C LEU A 951 -52.19 3.88 -21.12
N SER A 952 -50.87 4.09 -21.23
CA SER A 952 -49.87 3.24 -20.60
C SER A 952 -49.22 3.94 -19.40
N SER A 953 -49.10 3.27 -18.26
CA SER A 953 -48.40 3.82 -17.09
C SER A 953 -46.88 3.79 -17.29
N ILE A 954 -46.21 4.90 -16.99
CA ILE A 954 -44.73 5.02 -17.04
C ILE A 954 -44.18 4.69 -15.65
N ARG A 955 -43.19 3.78 -15.57
CA ARG A 955 -42.46 3.46 -14.34
C ARG A 955 -41.04 4.04 -14.42
N ILE A 956 -40.60 4.67 -13.33
CA ILE A 956 -39.27 5.26 -13.20
C ILE A 956 -38.58 4.66 -11.97
N ARG A 957 -37.39 4.09 -12.16
CA ARG A 957 -36.53 3.55 -11.09
C ARG A 957 -35.21 4.31 -11.03
N LEU A 958 -34.80 4.65 -9.81
CA LEU A 958 -33.52 5.31 -9.53
C LEU A 958 -32.52 4.27 -8.99
N LEU A 959 -31.48 3.98 -9.78
CA LEU A 959 -30.46 2.98 -9.46
C LEU A 959 -29.26 3.67 -8.83
N ARG A 960 -29.18 3.70 -7.50
CA ARG A 960 -27.94 4.10 -6.81
C ARG A 960 -27.39 2.94 -6.00
N HIS A 961 -26.16 2.54 -6.28
CA HIS A 961 -25.42 1.55 -5.49
C HIS A 961 -24.70 2.27 -4.34
N LEU A 962 -25.07 1.97 -3.09
CA LEU A 962 -24.32 2.39 -1.90
C LEU A 962 -23.69 1.15 -1.25
N PRO A 963 -22.40 1.18 -0.86
CA PRO A 963 -21.77 0.07 -0.14
C PRO A 963 -22.41 -0.15 1.24
N ALA A 964 -22.54 -1.41 1.67
CA ALA A 964 -23.14 -1.80 2.94
C ALA A 964 -22.44 -1.24 4.18
N GLU A 965 -21.16 -0.86 4.07
CA GLU A 965 -20.34 -0.33 5.17
C GLU A 965 -20.84 1.02 5.72
N ILE A 966 -21.73 1.72 5.00
CA ILE A 966 -22.34 2.99 5.43
C ILE A 966 -23.45 2.77 6.47
N PHE A 967 -24.04 1.58 6.52
CA PHE A 967 -25.16 1.25 7.39
C PHE A 967 -24.71 0.18 8.39
N GLY A 968 -23.99 0.59 9.44
CA GLY A 968 -23.61 -0.31 10.53
C GLY A 968 -24.79 -1.15 11.01
N HIS A 969 -24.54 -2.43 11.32
CA HIS A 969 -25.49 -3.48 11.72
C HIS A 969 -26.91 -3.01 12.12
N LEU A 970 -27.81 -2.90 11.13
CA LEU A 970 -29.26 -2.71 11.35
C LEU A 970 -29.98 -4.06 11.30
N GLN A 971 -30.93 -4.26 12.22
CA GLN A 971 -31.76 -5.47 12.29
C GLN A 971 -32.86 -5.46 11.21
N PRO A 972 -33.42 -6.62 10.82
CA PRO A 972 -34.16 -6.79 9.55
C PRO A 972 -35.54 -6.10 9.44
N GLU A 973 -35.96 -5.27 10.39
CA GLU A 973 -37.35 -4.77 10.47
C GLU A 973 -37.47 -3.26 10.77
N ASP A 974 -36.37 -2.50 10.74
CA ASP A 974 -36.45 -1.04 10.97
C ASP A 974 -36.85 -0.29 9.68
N ASP A 975 -38.09 0.19 9.66
CA ASP A 975 -38.65 1.11 8.65
C ASP A 975 -37.93 2.47 8.74
N LEU A 976 -36.96 2.72 7.85
CA LEU A 976 -36.32 4.04 7.72
C LEU A 976 -37.26 5.01 6.98
N THR A 977 -38.27 5.53 7.66
CA THR A 977 -39.02 6.71 7.18
C THR A 977 -38.18 7.96 7.41
N ALA A 978 -37.17 8.19 6.57
CA ALA A 978 -36.58 9.51 6.43
C ALA A 978 -37.57 10.37 5.62
N ASN A 979 -38.14 11.40 6.24
CA ASN A 979 -39.03 12.36 5.57
C ASN A 979 -38.22 13.24 4.61
N ALA A 980 -37.83 12.69 3.46
CA ALA A 980 -37.40 13.46 2.31
C ALA A 980 -38.61 13.59 1.36
N SER A 981 -39.30 14.71 1.39
CA SER A 981 -40.37 15.00 0.45
C SER A 981 -39.79 15.33 -0.93
N ILE A 982 -39.80 14.37 -1.85
CA ILE A 982 -39.48 14.60 -3.26
C ILE A 982 -40.75 15.11 -3.96
N ALA A 983 -40.75 16.37 -4.37
CA ALA A 983 -41.79 16.88 -5.27
C ALA A 983 -41.41 16.56 -6.72
N VAL A 984 -42.39 16.16 -7.54
CA VAL A 984 -42.24 15.95 -8.98
C VAL A 984 -43.24 16.83 -9.71
N VAL A 985 -42.76 17.73 -10.58
CA VAL A 985 -43.63 18.57 -11.43
C VAL A 985 -43.61 18.02 -12.85
N LEU A 986 -44.81 17.68 -13.37
CA LEU A 986 -45.01 17.24 -14.74
C LEU A 986 -45.48 18.42 -15.61
N ALA A 987 -44.71 18.78 -16.63
CA ALA A 987 -45.10 19.77 -17.63
C ALA A 987 -45.38 19.09 -18.98
N SER A 988 -46.62 19.14 -19.46
CA SER A 988 -47.04 18.49 -20.71
C SER A 988 -46.91 19.38 -21.95
N PHE A 989 -46.77 20.71 -21.82
CA PHE A 989 -46.53 21.63 -22.93
C PHE A 989 -45.73 22.85 -22.44
N CYS A 990 -44.57 23.13 -23.04
CA CYS A 990 -43.85 24.37 -22.77
C CYS A 990 -43.27 24.95 -24.06
N ALA A 991 -43.80 26.11 -24.49
CA ALA A 991 -43.58 26.70 -25.81
C ALA A 991 -42.39 27.70 -25.88
N HIS A 992 -41.67 27.94 -24.78
CA HIS A 992 -40.50 28.82 -24.77
C HIS A 992 -39.32 28.16 -24.07
N VAL A 993 -38.20 28.04 -24.79
CA VAL A 993 -36.99 27.32 -24.37
C VAL A 993 -36.18 28.08 -23.31
N GLU A 994 -36.38 29.40 -23.18
CA GLU A 994 -35.58 30.28 -22.31
C GLU A 994 -36.26 30.66 -20.98
N GLU A 995 -37.53 30.28 -20.75
CA GLU A 995 -38.29 30.61 -19.53
C GLU A 995 -39.13 29.42 -18.99
N PRO A 996 -38.51 28.40 -18.38
CA PRO A 996 -39.19 27.16 -17.98
C PRO A 996 -40.21 27.31 -16.83
N TRP A 997 -40.17 28.40 -16.06
CA TRP A 997 -41.12 28.67 -14.96
C TRP A 997 -42.50 29.15 -15.42
N ARG A 998 -42.71 29.39 -16.72
CA ARG A 998 -44.03 29.71 -17.27
C ARG A 998 -44.87 28.46 -17.61
N CYS A 999 -44.38 27.24 -17.38
CA CYS A 999 -45.16 26.03 -17.66
C CYS A 999 -46.29 25.88 -16.60
N ALA A 1000 -47.55 25.90 -17.04
CA ALA A 1000 -48.69 25.61 -16.17
C ALA A 1000 -48.82 24.09 -15.94
N GLY A 1001 -48.48 23.60 -14.73
CA GLY A 1001 -48.64 22.20 -14.34
C GLY A 1001 -49.89 21.98 -13.47
N ARG A 1002 -50.67 20.93 -13.76
CA ARG A 1002 -51.76 20.43 -12.87
C ARG A 1002 -51.16 19.46 -11.86
N LEU A 1003 -51.33 19.73 -10.57
CA LEU A 1003 -50.74 18.96 -9.45
C LEU A 1003 -51.45 17.62 -9.12
N ASN A 1004 -52.53 17.24 -9.81
CA ASN A 1004 -53.48 16.22 -9.31
C ASN A 1004 -53.41 14.83 -9.99
N GLU A 1005 -52.29 14.43 -10.62
CA GLU A 1005 -52.19 13.16 -11.38
C GLU A 1005 -50.96 12.29 -11.03
N LEU A 1006 -50.53 12.25 -9.75
CA LEU A 1006 -49.48 11.36 -9.25
C LEU A 1006 -50.02 10.46 -8.13
N ASP A 1007 -49.74 9.16 -8.18
CA ASP A 1007 -50.13 8.19 -7.15
C ASP A 1007 -48.97 7.22 -6.89
N GLY A 1008 -48.49 7.13 -5.64
CA GLY A 1008 -47.41 6.21 -5.25
C GLY A 1008 -46.83 6.47 -3.85
N ASN A 1009 -46.50 5.39 -3.11
CA ASN A 1009 -45.81 5.43 -1.81
C ASN A 1009 -44.30 5.18 -1.99
N LEU A 1010 -43.48 5.96 -1.29
CA LEU A 1010 -42.02 5.79 -1.23
C LEU A 1010 -41.68 4.60 -0.30
N VAL A 1011 -41.11 3.52 -0.83
CA VAL A 1011 -40.66 2.37 -0.01
C VAL A 1011 -39.25 1.97 -0.44
N ALA A 1012 -38.33 1.91 0.52
CA ALA A 1012 -37.00 1.33 0.35
C ALA A 1012 -37.03 -0.14 0.77
N LYS A 1013 -36.46 -1.04 -0.05
CA LYS A 1013 -36.28 -2.45 0.33
C LYS A 1013 -34.82 -2.84 0.10
N VAL A 1014 -34.21 -3.44 1.12
CA VAL A 1014 -32.84 -3.96 1.10
C VAL A 1014 -32.88 -5.41 0.63
N ASP A 1015 -32.10 -5.77 -0.40
CA ASP A 1015 -31.94 -7.16 -0.85
C ASP A 1015 -30.66 -7.76 -0.26
N HIS A 1016 -30.81 -8.79 0.56
CA HIS A 1016 -29.71 -9.39 1.32
C HIS A 1016 -28.80 -10.30 0.50
N PHE A 1017 -29.17 -10.68 -0.72
CA PHE A 1017 -28.31 -11.55 -1.56
C PHE A 1017 -27.27 -10.78 -2.37
N THR A 1018 -27.44 -9.47 -2.56
CA THR A 1018 -26.52 -8.66 -3.38
C THR A 1018 -25.77 -7.59 -2.60
N GLY A 1019 -26.13 -7.32 -1.33
CA GLY A 1019 -25.43 -6.31 -0.51
C GLY A 1019 -25.71 -4.86 -0.92
N TYR A 1020 -26.85 -4.58 -1.56
CA TYR A 1020 -27.22 -3.24 -2.06
C TYR A 1020 -28.66 -2.87 -1.64
N ALA A 1021 -28.94 -1.58 -1.43
CA ALA A 1021 -30.28 -1.03 -1.23
C ALA A 1021 -30.74 -0.25 -2.48
N ALA A 1022 -31.98 -0.47 -2.94
CA ALA A 1022 -32.58 0.27 -4.05
C ALA A 1022 -33.64 1.26 -3.54
N PHE A 1023 -33.67 2.48 -4.12
CA PHE A 1023 -34.61 3.54 -3.73
C PHE A 1023 -35.56 3.92 -4.89
N THR A 1024 -36.84 4.12 -4.53
CA THR A 1024 -37.96 4.73 -5.29
C THR A 1024 -38.52 4.02 -6.54
N ASP A 1025 -39.80 3.63 -6.47
CA ASP A 1025 -40.68 3.26 -7.60
C ASP A 1025 -41.73 4.39 -7.77
N LEU A 1026 -41.63 5.18 -8.84
CA LEU A 1026 -42.61 6.23 -9.17
C LEU A 1026 -43.47 5.79 -10.36
N ARG A 1027 -44.80 5.91 -10.25
CA ARG A 1027 -45.76 5.53 -11.30
C ARG A 1027 -46.58 6.73 -11.77
N ILE A 1028 -46.55 6.99 -13.08
CA ILE A 1028 -47.44 7.97 -13.71
C ILE A 1028 -48.63 7.20 -14.30
N VAL A 1029 -49.84 7.51 -13.82
CA VAL A 1029 -51.08 6.89 -14.31
C VAL A 1029 -51.70 7.81 -15.37
N ASN A 1030 -52.10 7.27 -16.53
CA ASN A 1030 -52.70 8.01 -17.66
C ASN A 1030 -51.78 9.06 -18.34
N ALA A 1031 -50.62 8.63 -18.84
CA ALA A 1031 -49.77 9.49 -19.68
C ALA A 1031 -50.47 9.83 -21.03
N THR A 1032 -50.71 11.11 -21.28
CA THR A 1032 -51.40 11.67 -22.46
C THR A 1032 -50.49 12.42 -23.44
N SER A 1033 -49.24 12.75 -23.06
CA SER A 1033 -48.26 13.49 -23.88
C SER A 1033 -47.15 12.60 -24.44
N ARG A 1034 -46.60 12.95 -25.62
CA ARG A 1034 -45.44 12.28 -26.25
C ARG A 1034 -44.10 12.59 -25.56
N THR A 1035 -44.06 13.62 -24.73
CA THR A 1035 -42.85 14.04 -24.05
C THR A 1035 -43.22 14.60 -22.69
N TYR A 1036 -42.61 14.03 -21.65
CA TYR A 1036 -42.70 14.53 -20.29
C TYR A 1036 -41.34 15.04 -19.87
N ARG A 1037 -41.32 16.23 -19.26
CA ARG A 1037 -40.16 16.71 -18.52
C ARG A 1037 -40.42 16.50 -17.04
N LEU A 1038 -39.51 15.77 -16.40
CA LEU A 1038 -39.54 15.46 -14.98
C LEU A 1038 -38.54 16.37 -14.27
N LEU A 1039 -38.99 17.00 -13.20
CA LEU A 1039 -38.17 17.83 -12.31
C LEU A 1039 -38.18 17.18 -10.92
N PHE A 1040 -37.00 16.86 -10.40
CA PHE A 1040 -36.84 16.31 -9.05
C PHE A 1040 -36.40 17.41 -8.09
N PHE A 1041 -37.05 17.51 -6.93
CA PHE A 1041 -36.67 18.43 -5.86
C PHE A 1041 -36.33 17.66 -4.57
N SER A 1042 -35.36 18.15 -3.79
CA SER A 1042 -35.02 17.66 -2.45
C SER A 1042 -35.11 18.84 -1.48
N TYR A 1043 -35.84 18.67 -0.38
CA TYR A 1043 -35.93 19.67 0.70
C TYR A 1043 -35.36 19.08 1.99
N ASP A 1044 -34.57 19.88 2.72
CA ASP A 1044 -34.21 19.63 4.12
C ASP A 1044 -35.14 20.48 5.00
N GLU A 1045 -36.01 19.83 5.79
CA GLU A 1045 -36.70 20.47 6.90
C GLU A 1045 -35.93 20.21 8.19
N ALA A 1046 -35.07 21.16 8.59
CA ALA A 1046 -34.47 21.15 9.92
C ALA A 1046 -34.54 22.55 10.54
N ASP A 1047 -35.71 22.89 11.07
CA ASP A 1047 -35.83 23.87 12.15
C ASP A 1047 -37.06 23.54 13.02
N SER A 1048 -36.91 22.51 13.87
CA SER A 1048 -37.71 22.36 15.08
C SER A 1048 -36.86 21.76 16.19
N ALA A 1049 -37.12 22.23 17.41
CA ALA A 1049 -36.21 22.26 18.54
C ALA A 1049 -35.75 20.88 19.10
N SER A 1050 -34.57 20.92 19.71
CA SER A 1050 -34.00 20.03 20.75
C SER A 1050 -33.46 18.65 20.32
N LEU A 1051 -32.19 18.61 19.91
CA LEU A 1051 -31.18 17.59 20.28
C LEU A 1051 -29.79 18.02 19.76
N LEU A 1052 -29.06 18.76 20.58
CA LEU A 1052 -27.65 19.12 20.39
C LEU A 1052 -26.77 18.10 21.10
N ASN A 1053 -25.95 17.35 20.36
CA ASN A 1053 -24.50 17.19 20.56
C ASN A 1053 -24.02 15.88 19.92
N GLN A 1054 -23.66 15.94 18.64
CA GLN A 1054 -22.48 15.28 18.07
C GLN A 1054 -22.38 15.72 16.61
N SER A 1055 -21.25 16.32 16.26
CA SER A 1055 -20.90 16.79 14.93
C SER A 1055 -20.70 15.61 13.98
N TYR A 1056 -21.62 15.44 13.03
CA TYR A 1056 -21.43 14.60 11.84
C TYR A 1056 -21.48 15.49 10.58
N PRO A 1057 -20.66 15.22 9.54
CA PRO A 1057 -20.54 16.10 8.38
C PRO A 1057 -21.73 15.95 7.42
N LEU A 1058 -22.13 17.07 6.80
CA LEU A 1058 -23.02 17.10 5.64
C LEU A 1058 -22.45 16.24 4.49
N TYR A 1059 -23.01 15.06 4.25
CA TYR A 1059 -22.68 14.19 3.12
C TYR A 1059 -23.82 14.16 2.10
N LEU A 1060 -23.98 15.25 1.33
CA LEU A 1060 -24.72 15.25 0.05
C LEU A 1060 -23.98 16.14 -0.96
N GLY A 1061 -22.72 15.78 -1.25
CA GLY A 1061 -21.90 16.41 -2.26
C GLY A 1061 -22.09 15.80 -3.65
N SER A 1062 -23.25 16.00 -4.28
CA SER A 1062 -23.35 16.05 -5.76
C SER A 1062 -24.73 16.57 -6.19
N PRO A 1063 -24.84 17.74 -6.85
CA PRO A 1063 -26.10 18.23 -7.40
C PRO A 1063 -26.44 17.67 -8.81
N ARG A 1064 -25.73 16.65 -9.31
CA ARG A 1064 -26.02 16.01 -10.61
C ARG A 1064 -26.11 14.49 -10.49
N TRP A 1065 -27.22 13.91 -10.94
CA TRP A 1065 -27.36 12.46 -11.12
C TRP A 1065 -26.71 12.05 -12.45
N PRO A 1066 -25.82 11.04 -12.50
CA PRO A 1066 -25.37 10.51 -13.78
C PRO A 1066 -26.57 9.92 -14.54
N THR A 1067 -26.68 10.24 -15.84
CA THR A 1067 -27.80 9.80 -16.71
C THR A 1067 -27.95 8.28 -16.80
N GLU A 1068 -26.92 7.52 -16.43
CA GLU A 1068 -26.88 6.05 -16.42
C GLU A 1068 -27.57 5.44 -15.17
N ALA A 1069 -27.97 6.25 -14.19
CA ALA A 1069 -28.57 5.80 -12.92
C ALA A 1069 -30.11 5.88 -12.89
N ILE A 1070 -30.77 6.09 -14.03
CA ILE A 1070 -32.22 6.26 -14.13
C ILE A 1070 -32.76 5.30 -15.19
N ASP A 1071 -33.53 4.31 -14.76
CA ASP A 1071 -34.23 3.39 -15.66
C ASP A 1071 -35.69 3.83 -15.83
N VAL A 1072 -36.12 4.02 -17.07
CA VAL A 1072 -37.49 4.43 -17.43
C VAL A 1072 -38.08 3.33 -18.31
N SER A 1073 -39.09 2.62 -17.80
CA SER A 1073 -39.75 1.53 -18.51
C SER A 1073 -41.25 1.79 -18.67
N CYS A 1074 -41.80 1.37 -19.81
CA CYS A 1074 -43.24 1.29 -20.01
C CYS A 1074 -43.75 0.07 -19.24
N ALA A 1075 -44.78 0.22 -18.40
CA ALA A 1075 -45.38 -0.93 -17.73
C ALA A 1075 -46.13 -1.78 -18.77
N GLU A 1076 -45.55 -2.91 -19.17
CA GLU A 1076 -46.30 -3.96 -19.87
C GLU A 1076 -47.22 -4.66 -18.86
N ASP A 1077 -48.51 -4.73 -19.20
CA ASP A 1077 -49.42 -5.64 -18.53
C ASP A 1077 -48.89 -7.07 -18.73
N SER A 1078 -48.67 -7.73 -17.60
CA SER A 1078 -48.14 -9.07 -17.45
C SER A 1078 -48.83 -10.13 -18.34
N LEU A 1079 -48.02 -10.93 -19.05
CA LEU A 1079 -48.02 -12.41 -19.16
C LEU A 1079 -47.82 -12.92 -20.61
N PRO A 1080 -47.01 -13.98 -20.82
CA PRO A 1080 -45.65 -14.25 -20.36
C PRO A 1080 -44.58 -13.91 -21.41
#